data_AF-A0A3A5L259-F1
#
_entry.id   AF-A0A3A5L259-F1
#
_cell.length_a   1.000
_cell.length_b   1.000
_cell.length_c   1.000
_cell.angle_alpha   90.00
_cell.angle_beta   90.00
_cell.angle_gamma   90.00
#
_symmetry.space_group_name_H-M   'P 1'
#
loop_
_entity.id
_entity.type
_entity.pdbx_description
1 polymer ?
#
loop_
_entity_poly.entity_id
_entity_poly.type
_entity_poly.pdbx_seq_one_letter_code
_entity_poly.pdbx_strand_id
1 'polypeptide(L)'
;MINLVANLSFMRIKSITELQAFLIDEKKIALAKRLWESSQSITNTPAEKYLVDTRQIPAAVARSLSFRHLRGPLGIKELDENEPYRDYVVTPVHDLDNRLMGLQLIQVGADGQKAQGKSRQFYCKKYIGATAPPRPGKAAIVNPGVSRDVVYIAEGVETAASVAVIDAIRENHAILASMGVDALPTVLGYVKTHYPPGATVVFLKDHDKDNSSANQAFGRAKNLFIDAGYNVVVKEPPLEETDWNDVLQSEGPARLHRHFEDLVSSRRPEREKEERDKKSKHHQRRSHHPSPAVFRYFSCIYNELLVFEHFSEKKALFLNVGYALPELEKRILKVGEMLTTQDDFDAIVQELKEIKADIKIINNAWTHLTGQSLSNPVESLQPFKVALKQYEKLNEKRKKLLNEELENFSLKSDDCDAAVYRAYYTTLELLKAHVASLSDQDKERFKYRKFLNERLVKIGKEIQLLEGQQQELAREPVTANLLSGQMQSLQAEEKFLHQELAVLDKQLKLLAYHTGFSGEYARYSRHFVDFVNQSLLQCEYNYSTIRQRATREKEQLRNHLQKEYGKLLDKARASCRKHLAGEMGKLQGAIQGLNQETVLQIEQLEDALPPPATRFQHYHQAFLELDAVSSDARSLQEWVNNLTHFKMVGPLVYTYPDTGTESGVAFVDTFLDYDSDEEETISTLTSAVLTAAGGEYDNFSGRNAQLQAEQKEQIARLCGIDGRDVTEGLLDTIMDFTQKLSLSLYKSFTVMDPETKARQEFDGIALRGHRLTVIERKSNDGTGDGLLQRNFCQNKIIAKMQFLQKRIMRKIMDHPTPEAWVLLDTPERESWYSRQFTPESQERLVQAAKTRIIEAFKAITLEFTLNRGKGFARENYTGLFFNREHDLREVHIRFSRQQKGNEQIAHARIEKLSSARSSRPG
;
A
#
# COMPACT_ATOMS: atom_id res chain seq x y z
N MET A 1 -35.09 0.97 11.97
CA MET A 1 -34.05 1.83 11.37
C MET A 1 -32.81 1.72 12.23
N ILE A 2 -31.93 0.82 11.82
CA ILE A 2 -30.78 0.34 12.58
C ILE A 2 -29.55 1.14 12.16
N ASN A 3 -28.76 1.54 13.16
CA ASN A 3 -27.43 2.12 13.14
C ASN A 3 -26.65 2.01 11.81
N LEU A 4 -26.40 3.16 11.19
CA LEU A 4 -25.53 3.33 10.02
C LEU A 4 -24.33 4.25 10.33
N VAL A 5 -23.89 4.30 11.60
CA VAL A 5 -22.77 5.16 12.06
C VAL A 5 -21.56 4.34 12.54
N ALA A 6 -21.63 3.01 12.55
CA ALA A 6 -20.51 2.16 12.95
C ALA A 6 -19.92 1.41 11.75
N ASN A 7 -19.15 2.10 10.90
CA ASN A 7 -18.09 1.53 10.05
C ASN A 7 -17.38 2.64 9.26
N LEU A 8 -16.68 3.53 9.95
CA LEU A 8 -15.55 4.25 9.38
C LEU A 8 -14.28 3.64 9.98
N SER A 9 -13.91 2.44 9.53
CA SER A 9 -12.50 2.09 9.60
C SER A 9 -11.80 3.06 8.64
N PHE A 10 -11.13 4.08 9.18
CA PHE A 10 -10.29 4.96 8.38
C PHE A 10 -9.14 4.10 7.82
N MET A 11 -9.36 3.49 6.67
CA MET A 11 -8.28 2.82 5.93
C MET A 11 -7.27 3.90 5.59
N ARG A 12 -6.10 3.79 6.21
CA ARG A 12 -4.97 4.67 5.92
C ARG A 12 -4.66 4.61 4.43
N ILE A 13 -4.38 5.77 3.82
CA ILE A 13 -4.06 5.87 2.39
C ILE A 13 -2.94 4.86 2.07
N LYS A 14 -3.16 4.01 1.05
CA LYS A 14 -2.24 2.91 0.71
C LYS A 14 -0.80 3.41 0.54
N SER A 15 -0.61 4.47 -0.23
CA SER A 15 0.70 5.08 -0.49
C SER A 15 1.37 5.57 0.80
N ILE A 16 0.61 6.08 1.78
CA ILE A 16 1.15 6.51 3.09
C ILE A 16 1.60 5.30 3.91
N THR A 17 0.85 4.19 3.85
CA THR A 17 1.22 2.94 4.52
C THR A 17 2.52 2.38 3.93
N GLU A 18 2.68 2.43 2.60
CA GLU A 18 3.91 2.03 1.92
C GLU A 18 5.11 2.93 2.29
N LEU A 19 4.93 4.25 2.30
CA LEU A 19 5.96 5.20 2.77
C LEU A 19 6.33 4.95 4.25
N GLN A 20 5.35 4.63 5.09
CA GLN A 20 5.60 4.32 6.49
C GLN A 20 6.41 3.03 6.66
N ALA A 21 6.06 1.98 5.91
CA ALA A 21 6.80 0.71 5.92
C ALA A 21 8.26 0.93 5.49
N PHE A 22 8.48 1.70 4.43
CA PHE A 22 9.80 2.12 3.97
C PHE A 22 10.59 2.83 5.09
N LEU A 23 10.01 3.84 5.72
CA LEU A 23 10.68 4.59 6.81
C LEU A 23 10.98 3.73 8.05
N ILE A 24 10.14 2.72 8.34
CA ILE A 24 10.40 1.77 9.42
C ILE A 24 11.62 0.92 9.09
N ASP A 25 11.72 0.42 7.86
CA ASP A 25 12.86 -0.38 7.44
C ASP A 25 14.15 0.44 7.37
N GLU A 26 14.10 1.69 6.92
CA GLU A 26 15.26 2.62 6.99
C GLU A 26 15.77 2.83 8.42
N LYS A 27 14.87 2.93 9.41
CA LYS A 27 15.27 3.01 10.82
C LYS A 27 15.93 1.73 11.32
N LYS A 28 15.44 0.57 10.91
CA LYS A 28 16.05 -0.73 11.26
C LYS A 28 17.42 -0.89 10.60
N ILE A 29 17.58 -0.48 9.34
CA ILE A 29 18.87 -0.46 8.63
C ILE A 29 19.84 0.47 9.36
N ALA A 30 19.41 1.67 9.76
CA ALA A 30 20.25 2.61 10.51
C ALA A 30 20.67 2.05 11.88
N LEU A 31 19.78 1.33 12.57
CA LEU A 31 20.13 0.62 13.81
C LEU A 31 21.16 -0.47 13.54
N ALA A 32 20.94 -1.32 12.52
CA ALA A 32 21.87 -2.38 12.13
C ALA A 32 23.27 -1.83 11.80
N LYS A 33 23.37 -0.74 11.03
CA LYS A 33 24.64 -0.06 10.72
C LYS A 33 25.36 0.41 11.98
N ARG A 34 24.65 1.09 12.89
CA ARG A 34 25.22 1.55 14.17
C ARG A 34 25.74 0.39 15.02
N LEU A 35 24.96 -0.69 15.13
CA LEU A 35 25.36 -1.87 15.90
C LEU A 35 26.60 -2.54 15.28
N TRP A 36 26.64 -2.65 13.95
CA TRP A 36 27.80 -3.16 13.22
C TRP A 36 29.05 -2.31 13.43
N GLU A 37 28.94 -0.99 13.36
CA GLU A 37 30.03 -0.05 13.60
C GLU A 37 30.57 -0.13 15.04
N SER A 38 29.68 -0.37 16.02
CA SER A 38 30.07 -0.56 17.42
C SER A 38 30.63 -1.94 17.75
N SER A 39 30.51 -2.92 16.84
CA SER A 39 30.98 -4.27 17.07
C SER A 39 32.49 -4.41 16.83
N GLN A 40 33.10 -5.35 17.54
CA GLN A 40 34.55 -5.55 17.61
C GLN A 40 34.94 -6.88 16.97
N SER A 41 36.25 -7.09 16.77
CA SER A 41 36.76 -8.42 16.41
C SER A 41 36.31 -9.47 17.45
N ILE A 42 36.05 -10.70 17.00
CA ILE A 42 35.70 -11.79 17.93
C ILE A 42 36.87 -12.26 18.79
N THR A 43 38.11 -11.89 18.48
CA THR A 43 39.32 -12.37 19.19
C THR A 43 39.26 -12.12 20.70
N ASN A 44 39.45 -13.18 21.49
CA ASN A 44 39.38 -13.21 22.96
C ASN A 44 38.02 -12.77 23.54
N THR A 45 36.93 -12.96 22.79
CA THR A 45 35.56 -12.60 23.23
C THR A 45 34.69 -13.83 23.48
N PRO A 46 33.55 -13.68 24.18
CA PRO A 46 32.56 -14.76 24.28
C PRO A 46 32.03 -15.26 22.93
N ALA A 47 31.99 -14.41 21.90
CA ALA A 47 31.61 -14.82 20.56
C ALA A 47 32.63 -15.78 19.92
N GLU A 48 33.93 -15.58 20.14
CA GLU A 48 34.95 -16.55 19.71
C GLU A 48 34.83 -17.85 20.51
N LYS A 49 34.68 -17.79 21.84
CA LYS A 49 34.49 -19.00 22.65
C LYS A 49 33.30 -19.82 22.17
N TYR A 50 32.20 -19.15 21.80
CA TYR A 50 31.06 -19.83 21.20
C TYR A 50 31.41 -20.56 19.90
N LEU A 51 32.06 -19.88 18.95
CA LEU A 51 32.42 -20.50 17.67
C LEU A 51 33.47 -21.60 17.83
N VAL A 52 34.42 -21.45 18.75
CA VAL A 52 35.53 -22.38 18.94
C VAL A 52 35.16 -23.52 19.88
N ASP A 53 34.77 -23.21 21.11
CA ASP A 53 34.58 -24.21 22.15
C ASP A 53 33.23 -24.91 22.01
N THR A 54 32.16 -24.18 21.66
CA THR A 54 30.83 -24.77 21.46
C THR A 54 30.65 -25.33 20.06
N ARG A 55 31.06 -24.59 19.02
CA ARG A 55 30.84 -24.99 17.61
C ARG A 55 32.03 -25.73 16.99
N GLN A 56 33.13 -25.93 17.72
CA GLN A 56 34.32 -26.69 17.28
C GLN A 56 34.97 -26.15 15.98
N ILE A 57 34.75 -24.87 15.66
CA ILE A 57 35.39 -24.19 14.54
C ILE A 57 36.80 -23.78 14.99
N PRO A 58 37.88 -24.16 14.27
CA PRO A 58 39.23 -23.75 14.65
C PRO A 58 39.35 -22.23 14.78
N ALA A 59 40.02 -21.74 15.83
CA ALA A 59 40.09 -20.30 16.14
C ALA A 59 40.63 -19.45 14.97
N ALA A 60 41.62 -19.97 14.23
CA ALA A 60 42.15 -19.29 13.04
C ALA A 60 41.09 -19.13 11.94
N VAL A 61 40.26 -20.15 11.72
CA VAL A 61 39.14 -20.11 10.78
C VAL A 61 38.11 -19.10 11.27
N ALA A 62 37.63 -19.24 12.51
CA ALA A 62 36.60 -18.36 13.06
C ALA A 62 36.97 -16.88 12.95
N ARG A 63 38.23 -16.52 13.24
CA ARG A 63 38.76 -15.15 13.13
C ARG A 63 38.85 -14.62 11.70
N SER A 64 38.95 -15.49 10.70
CA SER A 64 38.98 -15.09 9.27
C SER A 64 37.60 -14.85 8.67
N LEU A 65 36.54 -15.29 9.34
CA LEU A 65 35.16 -15.12 8.88
C LEU A 65 34.63 -13.73 9.22
N SER A 66 33.52 -13.35 8.58
CA SER A 66 32.89 -12.04 8.75
C SER A 66 32.23 -11.80 10.13
N PHE A 67 32.39 -12.69 11.10
CA PHE A 67 31.74 -12.54 12.41
C PHE A 67 32.37 -11.41 13.22
N ARG A 68 31.52 -10.73 14.02
CA ARG A 68 31.94 -9.74 15.01
C ARG A 68 31.33 -10.02 16.37
N HIS A 69 31.94 -9.47 17.41
CA HIS A 69 31.43 -9.49 18.77
C HIS A 69 30.77 -8.16 19.11
N LEU A 70 29.60 -8.21 19.73
CA LEU A 70 28.90 -7.03 20.24
C LEU A 70 28.49 -7.29 21.69
N ARG A 71 28.58 -6.26 22.53
CA ARG A 71 28.24 -6.33 23.96
C ARG A 71 27.37 -5.16 24.39
N GLY A 72 26.40 -5.43 25.28
CA GLY A 72 25.59 -4.43 25.98
C GLY A 72 24.08 -4.63 25.78
N PRO A 73 23.24 -3.75 26.34
CA PRO A 73 21.86 -3.63 25.89
C PRO A 73 21.83 -3.02 24.48
N LEU A 74 21.05 -3.60 23.58
CA LEU A 74 20.98 -3.20 22.16
C LEU A 74 19.83 -2.22 21.88
N GLY A 75 18.99 -1.91 22.87
CA GLY A 75 17.74 -1.17 22.70
C GLY A 75 16.65 -2.03 22.05
N ILE A 76 16.77 -3.36 22.18
CA ILE A 76 15.86 -4.34 21.60
C ILE A 76 15.28 -5.13 22.75
N LYS A 77 14.05 -4.77 23.13
CA LYS A 77 13.39 -5.26 24.33
C LYS A 77 13.49 -6.77 24.51
N GLU A 78 13.23 -7.54 23.45
CA GLU A 78 13.19 -9.01 23.53
C GLU A 78 14.57 -9.66 23.74
N LEU A 79 15.66 -8.96 23.41
CA LEU A 79 17.04 -9.43 23.68
C LEU A 79 17.57 -8.85 24.99
N ASP A 80 17.19 -7.62 25.32
CA ASP A 80 17.67 -6.90 26.51
C ASP A 80 17.05 -7.43 27.81
N GLU A 81 15.87 -8.06 27.73
CA GLU A 81 15.20 -8.72 28.86
C GLU A 81 15.75 -10.13 29.16
N ASN A 82 16.60 -10.70 28.28
CA ASN A 82 17.21 -12.02 28.48
C ASN A 82 18.42 -11.94 29.44
N GLU A 83 18.18 -11.72 30.73
CA GLU A 83 19.25 -11.76 31.74
C GLU A 83 19.78 -13.19 31.97
N PRO A 84 21.10 -13.38 32.20
CA PRO A 84 22.17 -12.39 32.30
C PRO A 84 22.90 -12.10 30.97
N TYR A 85 22.35 -12.51 29.82
CA TYR A 85 23.07 -12.53 28.55
C TYR A 85 23.20 -11.14 27.91
N ARG A 86 24.45 -10.70 27.67
CA ARG A 86 24.75 -9.36 27.12
C ARG A 86 25.74 -9.40 25.95
N ASP A 87 26.14 -10.58 25.52
CA ASP A 87 27.14 -10.80 24.47
C ASP A 87 26.47 -11.42 23.24
N TYR A 88 26.94 -11.02 22.06
CA TYR A 88 26.35 -11.43 20.79
C TYR A 88 27.42 -11.78 19.76
N VAL A 89 27.18 -12.86 19.02
CA VAL A 89 27.82 -13.12 17.72
C VAL A 89 27.00 -12.38 16.67
N VAL A 90 27.67 -11.57 15.85
CA VAL A 90 27.04 -10.69 14.86
C VAL A 90 27.50 -11.09 13.46
N THR A 91 26.56 -11.33 12.56
CA THR A 91 26.82 -11.60 11.14
C THR A 91 26.21 -10.50 10.28
N PRO A 92 26.95 -9.92 9.32
CA PRO A 92 26.41 -8.87 8.45
C PRO A 92 25.49 -9.46 7.39
N VAL A 93 24.36 -8.78 7.14
CA VAL A 93 23.40 -9.12 6.10
C VAL A 93 23.42 -8.03 5.05
N HIS A 94 23.70 -8.42 3.81
CA HIS A 94 23.84 -7.50 2.69
C HIS A 94 22.69 -7.65 1.69
N ASP A 95 22.34 -6.53 1.07
CA ASP A 95 21.40 -6.47 -0.04
C ASP A 95 22.07 -6.78 -1.38
N LEU A 96 21.32 -6.60 -2.46
CA LEU A 96 21.77 -6.77 -3.84
C LEU A 96 22.96 -5.87 -4.23
N ASP A 97 23.22 -4.79 -3.49
CA ASP A 97 24.24 -3.79 -3.81
C ASP A 97 25.49 -3.94 -2.94
N ASN A 98 25.59 -5.05 -2.18
CA ASN A 98 26.55 -5.23 -1.10
C ASN A 98 26.50 -4.11 -0.04
N ARG A 99 25.32 -3.53 0.21
CA ARG A 99 25.12 -2.59 1.31
C ARG A 99 24.61 -3.34 2.52
N LEU A 100 25.15 -3.00 3.70
CA LEU A 100 24.68 -3.53 4.96
C LEU A 100 23.23 -3.10 5.19
N MET A 101 22.30 -4.06 5.12
CA MET A 101 20.86 -3.84 5.29
C MET A 101 20.32 -4.41 6.60
N GLY A 102 21.12 -5.25 7.27
CA GLY A 102 20.75 -5.85 8.53
C GLY A 102 21.86 -6.65 9.18
N LEU A 103 21.56 -7.22 10.35
CA LEU A 103 22.42 -8.08 11.13
C LEU A 103 21.65 -9.32 11.56
N GLN A 104 22.31 -10.48 11.52
CA GLN A 104 21.88 -11.66 12.25
C GLN A 104 22.62 -11.72 13.58
N LEU A 105 21.88 -11.72 14.68
CA LEU A 105 22.41 -11.81 16.03
C LEU A 105 22.18 -13.20 16.62
N ILE A 106 23.18 -13.71 17.33
CA ILE A 106 23.07 -14.87 18.24
C ILE A 106 23.55 -14.43 19.61
N GLN A 107 22.67 -14.45 20.60
CA GLN A 107 22.97 -14.10 21.99
C GLN A 107 23.67 -15.26 22.69
N VAL A 108 24.78 -14.95 23.37
CA VAL A 108 25.65 -15.91 24.04
C VAL A 108 25.95 -15.46 25.47
N GLY A 109 26.31 -16.42 26.32
CA GLY A 109 26.80 -16.20 27.68
C GLY A 109 28.28 -15.83 27.70
N ALA A 110 28.74 -15.31 28.84
CA ALA A 110 30.15 -14.98 29.06
C ALA A 110 31.07 -16.22 29.03
N ASP A 111 30.50 -17.39 29.27
CA ASP A 111 31.12 -18.71 29.14
C ASP A 111 31.23 -19.18 27.68
N GLY A 112 30.70 -18.41 26.73
CA GLY A 112 30.65 -18.78 25.32
C GLY A 112 29.53 -19.77 25.01
N GLN A 113 28.61 -20.07 25.92
CA GLN A 113 27.47 -20.94 25.62
C GLN A 113 26.33 -20.16 24.96
N LYS A 114 25.51 -20.84 24.17
CA LYS A 114 24.29 -20.23 23.59
C LYS A 114 23.35 -19.81 24.71
N ALA A 115 22.74 -18.64 24.60
CA ALA A 115 21.77 -18.19 25.59
C ALA A 115 20.56 -19.15 25.66
N GLN A 116 20.15 -19.51 26.88
CA GLN A 116 19.02 -20.40 27.17
C GLN A 116 17.97 -19.71 28.04
N GLY A 117 16.68 -20.03 27.82
CA GLY A 117 15.57 -19.51 28.61
C GLY A 117 14.40 -20.49 28.67
N LYS A 118 13.59 -20.37 29.73
CA LYS A 118 12.46 -21.27 30.02
C LYS A 118 11.11 -20.81 29.45
N SER A 119 11.05 -19.57 28.93
CA SER A 119 9.82 -18.98 28.40
C SER A 119 9.57 -19.40 26.96
N ARG A 120 8.31 -19.63 26.58
CA ARG A 120 7.90 -19.81 25.17
C ARG A 120 8.16 -18.58 24.30
N GLN A 121 8.40 -17.41 24.92
CA GLN A 121 8.74 -16.15 24.25
C GLN A 121 10.26 -15.88 24.23
N PHE A 122 11.09 -16.81 24.71
CA PHE A 122 12.54 -16.65 24.71
C PHE A 122 13.10 -16.84 23.29
N TYR A 123 13.79 -15.83 22.78
CA TYR A 123 14.51 -15.89 21.51
C TYR A 123 15.94 -15.41 21.72
N CYS A 124 16.93 -16.27 21.41
CA CYS A 124 18.35 -15.91 21.43
C CYS A 124 18.93 -15.64 20.05
N LYS A 125 18.14 -15.78 18.97
CA LYS A 125 18.51 -15.42 17.61
C LYS A 125 17.55 -14.37 17.08
N LYS A 126 18.05 -13.32 16.43
CA LYS A 126 17.20 -12.27 15.84
C LYS A 126 17.87 -11.62 14.63
N TYR A 127 17.09 -11.44 13.57
CA TYR A 127 17.45 -10.58 12.46
C TYR A 127 16.99 -9.14 12.76
N ILE A 128 17.89 -8.17 12.57
CA ILE A 128 17.60 -6.73 12.66
C ILE A 128 17.93 -6.12 11.31
N GLY A 129 16.93 -5.57 10.63
CA GLY A 129 17.14 -4.92 9.33
C GLY A 129 15.85 -4.80 8.55
N ALA A 130 15.95 -4.45 7.28
CA ALA A 130 14.79 -4.35 6.40
C ALA A 130 14.05 -5.69 6.29
N THR A 131 12.74 -5.65 6.48
CA THR A 131 11.84 -6.81 6.38
C THR A 131 11.18 -6.92 5.02
N ALA A 132 10.88 -5.79 4.39
CA ALA A 132 10.31 -5.69 3.05
C ALA A 132 11.09 -4.63 2.25
N PRO A 133 12.38 -4.88 1.95
CA PRO A 133 13.16 -3.95 1.15
C PRO A 133 12.53 -3.75 -0.24
N PRO A 134 12.63 -2.55 -0.84
CA PRO A 134 12.04 -2.25 -2.14
C PRO A 134 12.46 -3.22 -3.26
N ARG A 135 13.70 -3.73 -3.17
CA ARG A 135 14.22 -4.88 -3.93
C ARG A 135 14.39 -6.08 -2.99
N PRO A 136 13.61 -7.16 -3.18
CA PRO A 136 13.76 -8.36 -2.39
C PRO A 136 15.05 -9.09 -2.79
N GLY A 137 15.86 -9.42 -1.79
CA GLY A 137 17.11 -10.12 -2.00
C GLY A 137 18.13 -9.77 -0.93
N LYS A 138 18.54 -10.76 -0.14
CA LYS A 138 19.54 -10.56 0.91
C LYS A 138 20.24 -11.85 1.29
N ALA A 139 21.47 -11.72 1.78
CA ALA A 139 22.24 -12.84 2.30
C ALA A 139 23.04 -12.43 3.52
N ALA A 140 23.09 -13.29 4.54
CA ALA A 140 24.10 -13.19 5.58
C ALA A 140 25.45 -13.65 5.02
N ILE A 141 26.46 -12.80 5.06
CA ILE A 141 27.77 -13.09 4.46
C ILE A 141 28.67 -13.64 5.57
N VAL A 142 28.93 -14.95 5.56
CA VAL A 142 29.86 -15.60 6.51
C VAL A 142 31.28 -15.55 5.98
N ASN A 143 31.45 -15.80 4.69
CA ASN A 143 32.71 -15.64 3.97
C ASN A 143 32.41 -15.00 2.59
N PRO A 144 33.01 -13.87 2.23
CA PRO A 144 32.74 -13.22 0.95
C PRO A 144 33.29 -13.98 -0.26
N GLY A 145 34.33 -14.82 -0.07
CA GLY A 145 35.00 -15.53 -1.16
C GLY A 145 35.67 -14.59 -2.17
N VAL A 146 36.28 -15.18 -3.21
CA VAL A 146 36.91 -14.43 -4.32
C VAL A 146 36.39 -14.85 -5.69
N SER A 147 35.93 -16.10 -5.82
CA SER A 147 35.39 -16.65 -7.05
C SER A 147 33.87 -16.54 -7.13
N ARG A 148 33.36 -16.38 -8.36
CA ARG A 148 31.93 -16.24 -8.69
C ARG A 148 31.36 -17.44 -9.44
N ASP A 149 32.12 -18.52 -9.55
CA ASP A 149 31.71 -19.76 -10.22
C ASP A 149 30.93 -20.71 -9.31
N VAL A 150 31.17 -20.66 -8.01
CA VAL A 150 30.50 -21.47 -6.98
C VAL A 150 30.15 -20.61 -5.77
N VAL A 151 28.96 -20.84 -5.21
CA VAL A 151 28.51 -20.25 -3.94
C VAL A 151 27.93 -21.33 -3.04
N TYR A 152 28.31 -21.31 -1.76
CA TYR A 152 27.77 -22.19 -0.73
C TYR A 152 26.70 -21.43 0.07
N ILE A 153 25.53 -22.04 0.26
CA ILE A 153 24.40 -21.41 0.94
C ILE A 153 23.86 -22.35 2.00
N ALA A 154 23.91 -21.93 3.26
CA ALA A 154 23.31 -22.64 4.38
C ALA A 154 22.01 -21.98 4.86
N GLU A 155 21.23 -22.72 5.64
CA GLU A 155 20.07 -22.15 6.34
C GLU A 155 20.51 -21.20 7.46
N GLY A 156 21.44 -21.67 8.31
CA GLY A 156 21.99 -20.93 9.44
C GLY A 156 23.43 -20.47 9.23
N VAL A 157 23.79 -19.35 9.88
CA VAL A 157 25.17 -18.82 9.87
C VAL A 157 26.17 -19.78 10.53
N GLU A 158 25.70 -20.66 11.41
CA GLU A 158 26.52 -21.65 12.14
C GLU A 158 26.90 -22.83 11.24
N THR A 159 25.92 -23.37 10.50
CA THR A 159 26.10 -24.38 9.45
C THR A 159 27.05 -23.86 8.38
N ALA A 160 26.87 -22.62 7.93
CA ALA A 160 27.78 -21.95 6.99
C ALA A 160 29.22 -21.86 7.55
N ALA A 161 29.38 -21.43 8.80
CA ALA A 161 30.70 -21.32 9.43
C ALA A 161 31.42 -22.67 9.57
N SER A 162 30.65 -23.75 9.76
CA SER A 162 31.20 -25.10 9.93
C SER A 162 31.86 -25.63 8.65
N VAL A 163 31.29 -25.33 7.48
CA VAL A 163 31.89 -25.72 6.20
C VAL A 163 33.12 -24.89 5.85
N ALA A 164 33.27 -23.70 6.44
CA ALA A 164 34.43 -22.84 6.23
C ALA A 164 35.75 -23.39 6.83
N VAL A 165 35.70 -24.51 7.58
CA VAL A 165 36.92 -25.22 8.02
C VAL A 165 37.64 -25.93 6.87
N ILE A 166 36.98 -26.07 5.71
CA ILE A 166 37.57 -26.62 4.49
C ILE A 166 38.29 -25.49 3.74
N ASP A 167 39.62 -25.50 3.77
CA ASP A 167 40.45 -24.43 3.21
C ASP A 167 40.13 -24.14 1.73
N ALA A 168 39.97 -25.18 0.91
CA ALA A 168 39.64 -25.04 -0.50
C ALA A 168 38.31 -24.32 -0.76
N ILE A 169 37.34 -24.45 0.16
CA ILE A 169 36.07 -23.72 0.10
C ILE A 169 36.28 -22.29 0.60
N ARG A 170 36.87 -22.12 1.80
CA ARG A 170 37.06 -20.82 2.44
C ARG A 170 37.90 -19.85 1.60
N GLU A 171 38.97 -20.33 0.98
CA GLU A 171 39.92 -19.46 0.29
C GLU A 171 39.44 -19.02 -1.10
N ASN A 172 38.50 -19.76 -1.69
CA ASN A 172 38.05 -19.52 -3.07
C ASN A 172 36.60 -19.04 -3.15
N HIS A 173 35.70 -19.61 -2.36
CA HIS A 173 34.26 -19.49 -2.59
C HIS A 173 33.55 -18.74 -1.47
N ALA A 174 32.48 -18.04 -1.86
CA ALA A 174 31.62 -17.38 -0.90
C ALA A 174 30.79 -18.40 -0.13
N ILE A 175 30.56 -18.10 1.15
CA ILE A 175 29.72 -18.89 2.04
C ILE A 175 28.68 -17.96 2.65
N LEU A 176 27.42 -18.23 2.33
CA LEU A 176 26.26 -17.43 2.65
C LEU A 176 25.33 -18.19 3.60
N ALA A 177 24.46 -17.45 4.29
CA ALA A 177 23.32 -18.03 4.99
C ALA A 177 22.02 -17.27 4.73
N SER A 178 20.90 -18.01 4.67
CA SER A 178 19.56 -17.43 4.46
C SER A 178 18.90 -16.90 5.72
N MET A 179 19.39 -17.30 6.90
CA MET A 179 18.78 -17.04 8.22
C MET A 179 17.47 -17.83 8.44
N GLY A 180 17.42 -19.06 7.91
CA GLY A 180 16.33 -20.02 8.04
C GLY A 180 15.84 -20.55 6.69
N VAL A 181 15.28 -21.77 6.67
CA VAL A 181 14.79 -22.43 5.44
C VAL A 181 13.76 -21.60 4.67
N ASP A 182 12.82 -20.96 5.38
CA ASP A 182 11.76 -20.15 4.76
C ASP A 182 12.31 -18.88 4.10
N ALA A 183 13.50 -18.43 4.52
CA ALA A 183 14.20 -17.29 3.94
C ALA A 183 15.14 -17.69 2.80
N LEU A 184 15.36 -18.99 2.53
CA LEU A 184 16.24 -19.46 1.46
C LEU A 184 15.86 -18.91 0.07
N PRO A 185 14.57 -18.80 -0.31
CA PRO A 185 14.16 -18.13 -1.55
C PRO A 185 14.63 -16.67 -1.65
N THR A 186 14.77 -15.97 -0.52
CA THR A 186 15.20 -14.56 -0.52
C THR A 186 16.69 -14.40 -0.86
N VAL A 187 17.49 -15.44 -0.68
CA VAL A 187 18.92 -15.44 -1.07
C VAL A 187 19.06 -15.48 -2.59
N LEU A 188 18.07 -16.01 -3.32
CA LEU A 188 18.12 -16.06 -4.79
C LEU A 188 18.30 -14.68 -5.42
N GLY A 189 17.66 -13.63 -4.85
CA GLY A 189 17.86 -12.26 -5.33
C GLY A 189 19.34 -11.85 -5.24
N TYR A 190 19.98 -12.12 -4.10
CA TYR A 190 21.41 -11.84 -3.92
C TYR A 190 22.25 -12.68 -4.89
N VAL A 191 21.91 -13.95 -5.11
CA VAL A 191 22.68 -14.81 -6.02
C VAL A 191 22.55 -14.37 -7.48
N LYS A 192 21.35 -13.99 -7.93
CA LYS A 192 21.06 -13.44 -9.27
C LYS A 192 21.90 -12.22 -9.65
N THR A 193 22.37 -11.48 -8.66
CA THR A 193 23.07 -10.20 -8.85
C THR A 193 24.59 -10.31 -8.68
N HIS A 194 25.05 -11.36 -8.00
CA HIS A 194 26.48 -11.54 -7.69
C HIS A 194 27.13 -12.69 -8.45
N TYR A 195 26.34 -13.66 -8.93
CA TYR A 195 26.82 -14.85 -9.60
C TYR A 195 26.18 -14.98 -10.99
N PRO A 196 26.98 -15.17 -12.05
CA PRO A 196 26.47 -15.29 -13.40
C PRO A 196 25.60 -16.53 -13.59
N PRO A 197 24.74 -16.55 -14.63
CA PRO A 197 24.02 -17.76 -15.00
C PRO A 197 24.96 -18.95 -15.21
N GLY A 198 24.52 -20.14 -14.82
CA GLY A 198 25.31 -21.37 -14.89
C GLY A 198 26.31 -21.55 -13.74
N ALA A 199 26.46 -20.58 -12.83
CA ALA A 199 27.22 -20.79 -11.59
C ALA A 199 26.64 -21.96 -10.77
N THR A 200 27.50 -22.61 -9.98
CA THR A 200 27.10 -23.71 -9.11
C THR A 200 26.66 -23.18 -7.75
N VAL A 201 25.44 -23.55 -7.35
CA VAL A 201 24.90 -23.24 -6.03
C VAL A 201 24.91 -24.51 -5.20
N VAL A 202 25.74 -24.55 -4.16
CA VAL A 202 25.82 -25.67 -3.22
C VAL A 202 24.98 -25.35 -2.00
N PHE A 203 23.81 -25.99 -1.89
CA PHE A 203 22.99 -25.90 -0.69
C PHE A 203 23.53 -26.82 0.40
N LEU A 204 23.75 -26.24 1.57
CA LEU A 204 24.07 -26.93 2.82
C LEU A 204 22.76 -27.13 3.58
N LYS A 205 22.09 -28.24 3.27
CA LYS A 205 20.78 -28.61 3.80
C LYS A 205 20.92 -29.25 5.18
N ASP A 206 20.05 -28.89 6.12
CA ASP A 206 19.91 -29.59 7.40
C ASP A 206 19.10 -30.89 7.18
N HIS A 207 19.44 -31.98 7.88
CA HIS A 207 18.80 -33.28 7.64
C HIS A 207 17.50 -33.45 8.43
N ASP A 208 16.49 -32.64 8.10
CA ASP A 208 15.17 -32.74 8.71
C ASP A 208 14.41 -34.02 8.29
N LYS A 209 13.51 -34.50 9.16
CA LYS A 209 12.59 -35.61 8.90
C LYS A 209 11.87 -35.49 7.55
N ASP A 210 11.74 -36.62 6.85
CA ASP A 210 10.96 -36.72 5.62
C ASP A 210 9.53 -36.16 5.80
N ASN A 211 9.07 -35.40 4.80
CA ASN A 211 7.78 -34.67 4.80
C ASN A 211 7.62 -33.52 5.81
N SER A 212 8.70 -33.08 6.49
CA SER A 212 8.64 -31.85 7.31
C SER A 212 8.28 -30.61 6.48
N SER A 213 7.70 -29.59 7.13
CA SER A 213 7.44 -28.30 6.48
C SER A 213 8.72 -27.64 5.95
N ALA A 214 9.85 -27.87 6.64
CA ALA A 214 11.17 -27.39 6.25
C ALA A 214 11.65 -28.06 4.95
N ASN A 215 11.52 -29.39 4.83
CA ASN A 215 11.85 -30.11 3.59
C ASN A 215 11.03 -29.63 2.38
N GLN A 216 9.74 -29.32 2.58
CA GLN A 216 8.91 -28.74 1.53
C GLN A 216 9.35 -27.31 1.16
N ALA A 217 9.69 -26.48 2.15
CA ALA A 217 10.22 -25.13 1.93
C ALA A 217 11.55 -25.17 1.16
N PHE A 218 12.45 -26.08 1.53
CA PHE A 218 13.70 -26.33 0.82
C PHE A 218 13.47 -26.77 -0.63
N GLY A 219 12.56 -27.73 -0.86
CA GLY A 219 12.22 -28.20 -2.21
C GLY A 219 11.73 -27.07 -3.12
N ARG A 220 10.87 -26.18 -2.60
CA ARG A 220 10.44 -24.96 -3.31
C ARG A 220 11.62 -24.05 -3.62
N ALA A 221 12.48 -23.78 -2.64
CA ALA A 221 13.66 -22.94 -2.82
C ALA A 221 14.62 -23.52 -3.88
N LYS A 222 14.95 -24.81 -3.79
CA LYS A 222 15.78 -25.52 -4.77
C LYS A 222 15.27 -25.34 -6.19
N ASN A 223 13.97 -25.55 -6.41
CA ASN A 223 13.37 -25.40 -7.74
C ASN A 223 13.50 -23.96 -8.26
N LEU A 224 13.30 -22.95 -7.41
CA LEU A 224 13.49 -21.54 -7.80
C LEU A 224 14.90 -21.24 -8.31
N PHE A 225 15.94 -21.85 -7.73
CA PHE A 225 17.31 -21.67 -8.19
C PHE A 225 17.59 -22.42 -9.50
N ILE A 226 17.03 -23.62 -9.67
CA ILE A 226 17.11 -24.39 -10.93
C ILE A 226 16.41 -23.62 -12.06
N ASP A 227 15.19 -23.16 -11.81
CA ASP A 227 14.39 -22.37 -12.77
C ASP A 227 15.07 -21.04 -13.11
N ALA A 228 15.87 -20.50 -12.19
CA ALA A 228 16.70 -19.32 -12.43
C ALA A 228 17.96 -19.58 -13.29
N GLY A 229 18.25 -20.83 -13.65
CA GLY A 229 19.37 -21.20 -14.52
C GLY A 229 20.67 -21.55 -13.77
N TYR A 230 20.60 -21.87 -12.48
CA TYR A 230 21.77 -22.30 -11.69
C TYR A 230 21.94 -23.81 -11.66
N ASN A 231 23.20 -24.25 -11.57
CA ASN A 231 23.53 -25.65 -11.31
C ASN A 231 23.42 -25.88 -9.80
N VAL A 232 22.36 -26.54 -9.35
CA VAL A 232 22.12 -26.75 -7.91
C VAL A 232 22.66 -28.10 -7.45
N VAL A 233 23.59 -28.08 -6.49
CA VAL A 233 24.09 -29.24 -5.75
C VAL A 233 23.55 -29.16 -4.32
N VAL A 234 23.10 -30.28 -3.76
CA VAL A 234 22.64 -30.36 -2.38
C VAL A 234 23.59 -31.25 -1.59
N LYS A 235 24.07 -30.73 -0.46
CA LYS A 235 24.87 -31.44 0.53
C LYS A 235 24.08 -31.49 1.83
N GLU A 236 23.80 -32.70 2.27
CA GLU A 236 23.05 -33.01 3.50
C GLU A 236 23.90 -33.89 4.45
N PRO A 237 23.84 -33.67 5.77
CA PRO A 237 24.50 -34.51 6.77
C PRO A 237 24.08 -35.99 6.69
N PRO A 238 24.93 -36.93 7.11
CA PRO A 238 24.63 -38.36 7.00
C PRO A 238 23.55 -38.85 7.98
N LEU A 239 23.35 -38.16 9.11
CA LEU A 239 22.39 -38.56 10.16
C LEU A 239 21.16 -37.66 10.14
N GLU A 240 19.97 -38.27 10.28
CA GLU A 240 18.71 -37.53 10.42
C GLU A 240 18.73 -36.66 11.70
N GLU A 241 18.03 -35.53 11.65
CA GLU A 241 17.94 -34.51 12.69
C GLU A 241 19.28 -33.86 13.06
N THR A 242 20.26 -33.86 12.15
CA THR A 242 21.56 -33.19 12.34
C THR A 242 21.81 -32.10 11.30
N ASP A 243 22.63 -31.11 11.68
CA ASP A 243 23.18 -30.09 10.79
C ASP A 243 24.69 -30.31 10.53
N TRP A 244 25.29 -29.54 9.62
CA TRP A 244 26.74 -29.64 9.34
C TRP A 244 27.62 -29.20 10.51
N ASN A 245 27.08 -28.42 11.46
CA ASN A 245 27.79 -28.10 12.69
C ASN A 245 27.85 -29.34 13.60
N ASP A 246 26.80 -30.16 13.68
CA ASP A 246 26.80 -31.39 14.49
C ASP A 246 27.79 -32.41 13.95
N VAL A 247 27.92 -32.50 12.62
CA VAL A 247 28.96 -33.31 11.96
C VAL A 247 30.37 -32.80 12.30
N LEU A 248 30.58 -31.48 12.28
CA LEU A 248 31.87 -30.91 12.68
C LEU A 248 32.20 -31.22 14.15
N GLN A 249 31.22 -31.09 15.04
CA GLN A 249 31.42 -31.36 16.47
C GLN A 249 31.69 -32.83 16.77
N SER A 250 31.02 -33.75 16.07
CA SER A 250 31.13 -35.19 16.32
C SER A 250 32.29 -35.86 15.59
N GLU A 251 32.56 -35.47 14.34
CA GLU A 251 33.55 -36.15 13.48
C GLU A 251 34.83 -35.34 13.24
N GLY A 252 34.80 -34.02 13.47
CA GLY A 252 35.93 -33.12 13.30
C GLY A 252 36.21 -32.70 11.83
N PRO A 253 37.12 -31.73 11.62
CA PRO A 253 37.34 -31.11 10.30
C PRO A 253 37.75 -32.06 9.18
N ALA A 254 38.62 -33.05 9.48
CA ALA A 254 39.14 -33.97 8.48
C ALA A 254 38.06 -34.91 7.92
N ARG A 255 37.09 -35.31 8.76
CA ARG A 255 35.94 -36.12 8.34
C ARG A 255 34.94 -35.27 7.57
N LEU A 256 34.63 -34.06 8.07
CA LEU A 256 33.77 -33.11 7.35
C LEU A 256 34.28 -32.88 5.92
N HIS A 257 35.59 -32.68 5.73
CA HIS A 257 36.21 -32.52 4.41
C HIS A 257 35.85 -33.66 3.42
N ARG A 258 35.83 -34.92 3.88
CA ARG A 258 35.52 -36.08 3.03
C ARG A 258 34.12 -36.03 2.42
N HIS A 259 33.15 -35.42 3.10
CA HIS A 259 31.79 -35.25 2.58
C HIS A 259 31.71 -34.27 1.39
N PHE A 260 32.77 -33.48 1.17
CA PHE A 260 32.86 -32.46 0.11
C PHE A 260 33.98 -32.74 -0.91
N GLU A 261 34.68 -33.87 -0.82
CA GLU A 261 35.81 -34.21 -1.71
C GLU A 261 35.44 -34.20 -3.20
N ASP A 262 34.23 -34.64 -3.54
CA ASP A 262 33.69 -34.62 -4.91
C ASP A 262 33.57 -33.21 -5.50
N LEU A 263 33.40 -32.18 -4.66
CA LEU A 263 33.33 -30.78 -5.06
C LEU A 263 34.73 -30.14 -5.10
N VAL A 264 35.58 -30.46 -4.12
CA VAL A 264 36.92 -29.89 -3.95
C VAL A 264 37.95 -30.47 -4.94
N SER A 265 37.81 -31.74 -5.33
CA SER A 265 38.79 -32.47 -6.15
C SER A 265 38.66 -32.22 -7.67
N SER A 266 37.87 -31.24 -8.08
CA SER A 266 37.54 -30.92 -9.48
C SER A 266 38.69 -30.28 -10.30
N ARG A 267 39.94 -30.72 -10.10
CA ARG A 267 40.97 -30.71 -11.15
C ARG A 267 41.10 -32.15 -11.67
N ARG A 268 40.36 -32.51 -12.72
CA ARG A 268 40.51 -33.83 -13.33
C ARG A 268 41.84 -33.92 -14.11
N PRO A 269 42.61 -35.01 -13.99
CA PRO A 269 43.77 -35.29 -14.83
C PRO A 269 43.34 -35.56 -16.28
N GLU A 270 44.12 -35.05 -17.24
CA GLU A 270 43.83 -35.01 -18.68
C GLU A 270 43.62 -36.38 -19.37
N ARG A 271 43.73 -37.51 -18.67
CA ARG A 271 43.73 -38.85 -19.29
C ARG A 271 42.35 -39.44 -19.60
N GLU A 272 41.25 -38.92 -19.06
CA GLU A 272 39.90 -39.44 -19.38
C GLU A 272 39.23 -38.74 -20.57
N LYS A 273 39.87 -37.71 -21.15
CA LYS A 273 39.31 -36.95 -22.28
C LYS A 273 39.38 -37.74 -23.60
N GLU A 274 40.44 -38.52 -23.80
CA GLU A 274 40.68 -39.22 -25.08
C GLU A 274 39.82 -40.47 -25.31
N GLU A 275 39.29 -41.12 -24.27
CA GLU A 275 38.44 -42.31 -24.44
C GLU A 275 36.95 -41.99 -24.62
N ARG A 276 36.45 -40.84 -24.11
CA ARG A 276 35.05 -40.42 -24.32
C ARG A 276 34.81 -39.72 -25.65
N ASP A 277 35.82 -39.05 -26.21
CA ASP A 277 35.70 -38.32 -27.47
C ASP A 277 35.57 -39.25 -28.71
N LYS A 278 35.81 -40.56 -28.56
CA LYS A 278 35.65 -41.53 -29.65
C LYS A 278 34.26 -42.18 -29.73
N LYS A 279 33.37 -42.02 -28.74
CA LYS A 279 32.06 -42.72 -28.71
C LYS A 279 30.80 -41.85 -28.58
N SER A 280 30.89 -40.51 -28.56
CA SER A 280 29.69 -39.65 -28.54
C SER A 280 29.72 -38.59 -29.62
N LYS A 281 29.38 -38.99 -30.86
CA LYS A 281 29.04 -38.06 -31.94
C LYS A 281 27.56 -37.66 -31.99
N HIS A 282 26.73 -37.98 -30.98
CA HIS A 282 25.31 -37.62 -31.03
C HIS A 282 24.64 -37.03 -29.78
N HIS A 283 25.36 -36.74 -28.69
CA HIS A 283 24.80 -35.96 -27.59
C HIS A 283 25.75 -34.82 -27.23
N GLN A 284 25.39 -33.60 -27.65
CA GLN A 284 25.94 -32.35 -27.12
C GLN A 284 25.68 -32.29 -25.62
N ARG A 285 26.55 -32.90 -24.82
CA ARG A 285 26.59 -32.66 -23.38
C ARG A 285 27.15 -31.26 -23.17
N ARG A 286 26.24 -30.34 -22.81
CA ARG A 286 26.48 -29.02 -22.24
C ARG A 286 27.77 -29.05 -21.39
N SER A 287 28.79 -28.27 -21.74
CA SER A 287 29.82 -27.91 -20.77
C SER A 287 29.14 -27.05 -19.70
N HIS A 288 29.07 -27.52 -18.45
CA HIS A 288 28.27 -26.91 -17.38
C HIS A 288 28.95 -25.67 -16.74
N HIS A 289 30.04 -25.16 -17.31
CA HIS A 289 30.71 -23.96 -16.81
C HIS A 289 30.41 -22.76 -17.71
N PRO A 290 30.07 -21.59 -17.15
CA PRO A 290 29.84 -20.38 -17.94
C PRO A 290 31.12 -20.02 -18.71
N SER A 291 30.98 -19.60 -19.96
CA SER A 291 32.15 -19.19 -20.74
C SER A 291 32.78 -17.91 -20.18
N PRO A 292 34.08 -17.67 -20.40
CA PRO A 292 34.74 -16.41 -20.01
C PRO A 292 34.05 -15.16 -20.57
N ALA A 293 33.34 -15.28 -21.70
CA ALA A 293 32.59 -14.20 -22.31
C ALA A 293 31.34 -13.81 -21.49
N VAL A 294 30.59 -14.79 -20.96
CA VAL A 294 29.45 -14.53 -20.07
C VAL A 294 29.92 -13.83 -18.78
N PHE A 295 31.03 -14.30 -18.19
CA PHE A 295 31.62 -13.67 -17.00
C PHE A 295 32.01 -12.20 -17.22
N ARG A 296 32.59 -11.89 -18.39
CA ARG A 296 33.00 -10.52 -18.74
C ARG A 296 31.81 -9.56 -18.81
N TYR A 297 30.70 -9.97 -19.41
CA TYR A 297 29.54 -9.09 -19.59
C TYR A 297 28.62 -9.02 -18.38
N PHE A 298 28.57 -10.07 -17.56
CA PHE A 298 27.70 -10.16 -16.39
C PHE A 298 27.78 -8.92 -15.49
N SER A 299 28.98 -8.55 -15.04
CA SER A 299 29.14 -7.43 -14.09
C SER A 299 28.76 -6.09 -14.72
N CYS A 300 29.07 -5.88 -16.00
CA CYS A 300 28.76 -4.62 -16.68
C CYS A 300 27.25 -4.47 -16.91
N ILE A 301 26.59 -5.51 -17.44
CA ILE A 301 25.13 -5.51 -17.66
C ILE A 301 24.42 -5.34 -16.31
N TYR A 302 24.86 -6.06 -15.28
CA TYR A 302 24.27 -5.94 -13.96
C TYR A 302 24.39 -4.52 -13.39
N ASN A 303 25.58 -3.90 -13.48
CA ASN A 303 25.80 -2.54 -12.98
C ASN A 303 24.97 -1.50 -13.76
N GLU A 304 24.80 -1.67 -15.07
CA GLU A 304 23.89 -0.82 -15.88
C GLU A 304 22.44 -0.95 -15.39
N LEU A 305 21.94 -2.19 -15.27
CA LEU A 305 20.61 -2.49 -14.73
C LEU A 305 20.39 -1.89 -13.35
N LEU A 306 21.42 -1.93 -12.51
CA LEU A 306 21.36 -1.43 -11.15
C LEU A 306 21.09 0.07 -11.06
N VAL A 307 21.63 0.87 -11.99
CA VAL A 307 21.35 2.31 -12.06
C VAL A 307 19.86 2.57 -12.32
N PHE A 308 19.26 1.78 -13.22
CA PHE A 308 17.83 1.90 -13.53
C PHE A 308 16.94 1.47 -12.36
N GLU A 309 17.36 0.46 -11.60
CA GLU A 309 16.63 0.08 -10.39
C GLU A 309 16.61 1.18 -9.34
N HIS A 310 17.77 1.79 -9.05
CA HIS A 310 17.84 2.90 -8.11
C HIS A 310 16.94 4.06 -8.55
N PHE A 311 16.94 4.36 -9.85
CA PHE A 311 16.01 5.34 -10.43
C PHE A 311 14.55 4.92 -10.20
N SER A 312 14.18 3.68 -10.51
CA SER A 312 12.81 3.17 -10.35
C SER A 312 12.34 3.16 -8.91
N GLU A 313 13.19 2.76 -7.96
CA GLU A 313 12.91 2.80 -6.52
C GLU A 313 12.64 4.22 -6.07
N LYS A 314 13.52 5.16 -6.44
CA LYS A 314 13.39 6.57 -6.06
C LYS A 314 12.14 7.19 -6.70
N LYS A 315 11.89 6.93 -7.98
CA LYS A 315 10.68 7.38 -8.69
C LYS A 315 9.41 6.80 -8.07
N ALA A 316 9.39 5.52 -7.71
CA ALA A 316 8.23 4.90 -7.06
C ALA A 316 7.91 5.55 -5.69
N LEU A 317 8.93 5.92 -4.92
CA LEU A 317 8.74 6.64 -3.65
C LEU A 317 8.20 8.06 -3.88
N PHE A 318 8.70 8.79 -4.88
CA PHE A 318 8.11 10.08 -5.27
C PHE A 318 6.67 9.95 -5.76
N LEU A 319 6.36 8.94 -6.58
CA LEU A 319 4.99 8.66 -7.00
C LEU A 319 4.08 8.35 -5.79
N ASN A 320 4.57 7.61 -4.80
CA ASN A 320 3.81 7.36 -3.57
C ASN A 320 3.55 8.65 -2.77
N VAL A 321 4.48 9.59 -2.76
CA VAL A 321 4.24 10.94 -2.23
C VAL A 321 3.17 11.64 -3.08
N GLY A 322 3.33 11.67 -4.40
CA GLY A 322 2.41 12.29 -5.35
C GLY A 322 0.98 11.72 -5.29
N TYR A 323 0.81 10.43 -5.01
CA TYR A 323 -0.51 9.80 -4.82
C TYR A 323 -1.09 10.07 -3.43
N ALA A 324 -0.24 10.19 -2.40
CA ALA A 324 -0.70 10.49 -1.05
C ALA A 324 -1.25 11.92 -0.91
N LEU A 325 -0.68 12.88 -1.64
CA LEU A 325 -1.02 14.30 -1.49
C LEU A 325 -2.47 14.66 -1.92
N PRO A 326 -2.99 14.24 -3.08
CA PRO A 326 -4.38 14.48 -3.45
C PRO A 326 -5.39 13.82 -2.51
N GLU A 327 -5.10 12.62 -2.02
CA GLU A 327 -5.97 11.92 -1.06
C GLU A 327 -5.97 12.63 0.30
N LEU A 328 -4.81 13.16 0.72
CA LEU A 328 -4.71 13.98 1.92
C LEU A 328 -5.47 15.31 1.77
N GLU A 329 -5.40 15.94 0.59
CA GLU A 329 -6.17 17.15 0.27
C GLU A 329 -7.68 16.90 0.39
N LYS A 330 -8.19 15.77 -0.14
CA LYS A 330 -9.60 15.39 0.01
C LYS A 330 -10.02 15.24 1.47
N ARG A 331 -9.18 14.62 2.32
CA ARG A 331 -9.45 14.48 3.76
C ARG A 331 -9.50 15.84 4.46
N ILE A 332 -8.59 16.74 4.08
CA ILE A 332 -8.54 18.12 4.61
C ILE A 332 -9.80 18.89 4.20
N LEU A 333 -10.22 18.80 2.94
CA LEU A 333 -11.48 19.41 2.48
C LEU A 333 -12.68 18.88 3.25
N LYS A 334 -12.77 17.57 3.46
CA LYS A 334 -13.81 16.93 4.27
C LYS A 334 -13.83 17.45 5.71
N VAL A 335 -12.66 17.62 6.35
CA VAL A 335 -12.59 18.25 7.67
C VAL A 335 -13.10 19.70 7.62
N GLY A 336 -12.77 20.44 6.57
CA GLY A 336 -13.32 21.77 6.29
C GLY A 336 -14.86 21.77 6.27
N GLU A 337 -15.47 20.82 5.56
CA GLU A 337 -16.92 20.66 5.47
C GLU A 337 -17.54 20.32 6.85
N MET A 338 -16.96 19.36 7.58
CA MET A 338 -17.41 18.97 8.93
C MET A 338 -17.38 20.13 9.94
N LEU A 339 -16.49 21.10 9.73
CA LEU A 339 -16.44 22.31 10.54
C LEU A 339 -17.66 23.21 10.32
N THR A 340 -18.29 23.17 9.15
CA THR A 340 -19.46 23.98 8.80
C THR A 340 -20.79 23.35 9.24
N THR A 341 -20.88 22.02 9.28
CA THR A 341 -22.11 21.25 9.51
C THR A 341 -22.46 20.99 10.98
N GLN A 342 -21.64 21.49 11.92
CA GLN A 342 -21.72 21.14 13.36
C GLN A 342 -21.56 19.64 13.67
N ASP A 343 -20.88 18.88 12.79
CA ASP A 343 -20.56 17.47 13.02
C ASP A 343 -19.77 17.23 14.31
N ASP A 344 -19.75 15.96 14.76
CA ASP A 344 -19.09 15.51 15.98
C ASP A 344 -17.65 16.04 16.08
N PHE A 345 -17.44 16.98 17.01
CA PHE A 345 -16.18 17.64 17.22
C PHE A 345 -15.06 16.66 17.61
N ASP A 346 -15.40 15.58 18.32
CA ASP A 346 -14.40 14.60 18.73
C ASP A 346 -13.94 13.78 17.50
N ALA A 347 -14.82 13.50 16.53
CA ALA A 347 -14.46 12.90 15.25
C ALA A 347 -13.55 13.81 14.40
N ILE A 348 -13.83 15.12 14.37
CA ILE A 348 -12.96 16.12 13.71
C ILE A 348 -11.55 16.11 14.32
N VAL A 349 -11.46 16.10 15.65
CA VAL A 349 -10.17 16.08 16.37
C VAL A 349 -9.40 14.78 16.06
N GLN A 350 -10.08 13.65 15.99
CA GLN A 350 -9.45 12.37 15.67
C GLN A 350 -8.91 12.37 14.23
N GLU A 351 -9.69 12.81 13.26
CA GLU A 351 -9.26 12.90 11.86
C GLU A 351 -8.04 13.81 11.68
N LEU A 352 -7.99 14.94 12.40
CA LEU A 352 -6.83 15.83 12.39
C LEU A 352 -5.56 15.20 12.99
N LYS A 353 -5.72 14.36 14.03
CA LYS A 353 -4.58 13.62 14.61
C LYS A 353 -3.99 12.66 13.58
N GLU A 354 -4.83 12.02 12.79
CA GLU A 354 -4.42 11.12 11.71
C GLU A 354 -3.78 11.87 10.54
N ILE A 355 -4.41 12.93 10.03
CA ILE A 355 -3.84 13.81 8.98
C ILE A 355 -2.45 14.30 9.39
N LYS A 356 -2.27 14.71 10.65
CA LYS A 356 -0.97 15.15 11.16
C LYS A 356 0.06 14.02 11.20
N ALA A 357 -0.34 12.81 11.56
CA ALA A 357 0.54 11.65 11.55
C ALA A 357 0.98 11.31 10.11
N ASP A 358 0.06 11.44 9.16
CA ASP A 358 0.26 11.21 7.74
C ASP A 358 1.18 12.25 7.10
N ILE A 359 0.99 13.55 7.40
CA ILE A 359 1.92 14.62 6.99
C ILE A 359 3.32 14.37 7.54
N LYS A 360 3.45 13.90 8.78
CA LYS A 360 4.75 13.58 9.37
C LYS A 360 5.44 12.44 8.63
N ILE A 361 4.70 11.43 8.18
CA ILE A 361 5.22 10.34 7.35
C ILE A 361 5.72 10.90 6.02
N ILE A 362 4.90 11.69 5.33
CA ILE A 362 5.26 12.33 4.05
C ILE A 362 6.51 13.20 4.21
N ASN A 363 6.59 14.04 5.26
CA ASN A 363 7.76 14.88 5.52
C ASN A 363 9.04 14.08 5.72
N ASN A 364 8.98 13.00 6.50
CA ASN A 364 10.14 12.15 6.73
C ASN A 364 10.57 11.44 5.44
N ALA A 365 9.62 10.97 4.63
CA ALA A 365 9.92 10.37 3.32
C ALA A 365 10.53 11.40 2.36
N TRP A 366 9.96 12.61 2.31
CA TRP A 366 10.49 13.71 1.52
C TRP A 366 11.92 14.08 1.91
N THR A 367 12.18 14.20 3.21
CA THR A 367 13.51 14.48 3.76
C THR A 367 14.50 13.39 3.38
N HIS A 368 14.07 12.13 3.40
CA HIS A 368 14.91 11.02 2.96
C HIS A 368 15.23 11.09 1.46
N LEU A 369 14.25 11.44 0.62
CA LEU A 369 14.40 11.48 -0.84
C LEU A 369 15.22 12.66 -1.36
N THR A 370 15.10 13.82 -0.71
CA THR A 370 15.66 15.11 -1.18
C THR A 370 16.77 15.66 -0.28
N GLY A 371 16.92 15.14 0.94
CA GLY A 371 17.78 15.73 1.97
C GLY A 371 17.22 17.02 2.60
N GLN A 372 16.07 17.50 2.14
CA GLN A 372 15.44 18.74 2.60
C GLN A 372 14.18 18.43 3.39
N SER A 373 14.01 19.05 4.56
CA SER A 373 12.71 19.00 5.25
C SER A 373 11.73 19.89 4.52
N LEU A 374 10.46 19.48 4.47
CA LEU A 374 9.40 20.38 4.03
C LEU A 374 9.36 21.58 4.97
N SER A 375 9.09 22.77 4.41
CA SER A 375 8.65 23.92 5.19
C SER A 375 7.39 23.50 5.96
N ASN A 376 7.56 23.32 7.27
CA ASN A 376 6.71 22.48 8.09
C ASN A 376 5.22 22.90 8.05
N PRO A 377 4.33 22.16 7.36
CA PRO A 377 2.90 22.52 7.31
C PRO A 377 2.25 22.44 8.71
N VAL A 378 2.90 21.75 9.66
CA VAL A 378 2.39 21.48 11.02
C VAL A 378 2.74 22.58 12.02
N GLU A 379 3.68 23.48 11.70
CA GLU A 379 3.97 24.68 12.50
C GLU A 379 2.84 25.69 12.44
N SER A 380 2.06 25.69 11.36
CA SER A 380 0.89 26.56 11.20
C SER A 380 -0.22 26.26 12.23
N LEU A 381 -0.32 25.01 12.71
CA LEU A 381 -1.39 24.55 13.63
C LEU A 381 -1.24 24.99 15.09
N GLN A 382 -0.25 25.82 15.46
CA GLN A 382 -0.03 26.18 16.87
C GLN A 382 -1.25 26.84 17.56
N PRO A 383 -1.94 27.82 16.95
CA PRO A 383 -3.13 28.43 17.57
C PRO A 383 -4.24 27.39 17.85
N PHE A 384 -4.46 26.46 16.91
CA PHE A 384 -5.39 25.36 17.09
C PHE A 384 -4.96 24.42 18.22
N LYS A 385 -3.67 24.05 18.30
CA LYS A 385 -3.16 23.18 19.39
C LYS A 385 -3.39 23.79 20.77
N VAL A 386 -3.19 25.10 20.90
CA VAL A 386 -3.44 25.81 22.17
C VAL A 386 -4.93 25.76 22.52
N ALA A 387 -5.81 26.07 21.57
CA ALA A 387 -7.26 26.00 21.78
C ALA A 387 -7.73 24.58 22.12
N LEU A 388 -7.22 23.56 21.41
CA LEU A 388 -7.55 22.16 21.65
C LEU A 388 -7.11 21.71 23.05
N LYS A 389 -5.90 22.08 23.48
CA LYS A 389 -5.40 21.77 24.84
C LYS A 389 -6.28 22.40 25.93
N GLN A 390 -6.81 23.59 25.68
CA GLN A 390 -7.77 24.24 26.59
C GLN A 390 -9.10 23.48 26.63
N TYR A 391 -9.64 23.06 25.47
CA TYR A 391 -10.83 22.21 25.40
C TYR A 391 -10.63 20.88 26.13
N GLU A 392 -9.53 20.16 25.85
CA GLU A 392 -9.21 18.87 26.48
C GLU A 392 -9.12 19.03 28.01
N LYS A 393 -8.43 20.07 28.50
CA LYS A 393 -8.32 20.38 29.93
C LYS A 393 -9.69 20.67 30.58
N LEU A 394 -10.55 21.44 29.91
CA LEU A 394 -11.90 21.74 30.40
C LEU A 394 -12.78 20.48 30.43
N ASN A 395 -12.68 19.64 29.39
CA ASN A 395 -13.46 18.42 29.28
C ASN A 395 -13.02 17.38 30.31
N GLU A 396 -11.71 17.23 30.52
CA GLU A 396 -11.16 16.38 31.57
C GLU A 396 -11.59 16.87 32.96
N LYS A 397 -11.53 18.19 33.23
CA LYS A 397 -12.02 18.76 34.49
C LYS A 397 -13.50 18.47 34.71
N ARG A 398 -14.35 18.64 33.68
CA ARG A 398 -15.77 18.28 33.74
C ARG A 398 -15.96 16.79 34.06
N LYS A 399 -15.28 15.90 33.32
CA LYS A 399 -15.39 14.44 33.50
C LYS A 399 -14.99 14.04 34.92
N LYS A 400 -13.85 14.53 35.40
CA LYS A 400 -13.37 14.30 36.76
C LYS A 400 -14.40 14.77 37.79
N LEU A 401 -14.84 16.02 37.72
CA LEU A 401 -15.72 16.64 38.71
C LEU A 401 -17.10 15.98 38.81
N LEU A 402 -17.64 15.50 37.68
CA LEU A 402 -18.98 14.89 37.57
C LEU A 402 -18.95 13.35 37.53
N ASN A 403 -17.79 12.71 37.74
CA ASN A 403 -17.70 11.26 37.76
C ASN A 403 -18.48 10.66 38.93
N GLU A 404 -19.30 9.63 38.66
CA GLU A 404 -20.08 8.90 39.67
C GLU A 404 -19.71 7.41 39.75
N GLU A 405 -18.81 6.91 38.89
CA GLU A 405 -18.47 5.47 38.75
C GLU A 405 -17.42 4.96 39.75
N LEU A 406 -17.02 5.77 40.74
CA LEU A 406 -16.04 5.36 41.74
C LEU A 406 -16.71 4.53 42.86
N GLU A 407 -16.67 3.21 42.75
CA GLU A 407 -17.23 2.27 43.74
C GLU A 407 -16.52 2.29 45.10
N ASN A 408 -15.25 2.72 45.16
CA ASN A 408 -14.44 2.77 46.38
C ASN A 408 -13.56 4.04 46.39
N PHE A 409 -14.04 5.14 46.97
CA PHE A 409 -13.22 6.34 47.19
C PHE A 409 -12.75 6.42 48.65
N SER A 410 -11.46 6.75 48.83
CA SER A 410 -10.90 7.03 50.15
C SER A 410 -11.39 8.39 50.65
N LEU A 411 -11.98 8.40 51.85
CA LEU A 411 -12.41 9.61 52.59
C LEU A 411 -11.26 10.56 52.97
N LYS A 412 -10.00 10.17 52.70
CA LYS A 412 -8.77 10.92 53.05
C LYS A 412 -8.02 11.50 51.84
N SER A 413 -8.59 11.44 50.64
CA SER A 413 -7.94 11.89 49.40
C SER A 413 -8.37 13.33 49.03
N ASP A 414 -7.40 14.21 48.82
CA ASP A 414 -7.55 15.60 48.30
C ASP A 414 -7.78 15.65 46.78
N ASP A 415 -8.05 14.51 46.14
CA ASP A 415 -8.14 14.44 44.69
C ASP A 415 -9.44 15.08 44.15
N CYS A 416 -9.39 15.65 42.95
CA CYS A 416 -10.51 16.38 42.33
C CYS A 416 -11.53 15.46 41.63
N ASP A 417 -11.23 14.17 41.50
CA ASP A 417 -12.10 13.19 40.84
C ASP A 417 -13.41 13.00 41.62
N ALA A 418 -14.55 12.87 40.97
CA ALA A 418 -15.85 12.72 41.61
C ALA A 418 -16.13 13.73 42.76
N ALA A 419 -15.56 14.94 42.74
CA ALA A 419 -15.56 15.85 43.90
C ALA A 419 -16.98 16.15 44.44
N VAL A 420 -17.96 16.34 43.56
CA VAL A 420 -19.37 16.57 43.92
C VAL A 420 -19.97 15.32 44.59
N TYR A 421 -19.74 14.15 43.99
CA TYR A 421 -20.24 12.87 44.48
C TYR A 421 -19.63 12.51 45.84
N ARG A 422 -18.30 12.65 45.97
CA ARG A 422 -17.56 12.44 47.22
C ARG A 422 -18.05 13.36 48.34
N ALA A 423 -18.17 14.66 48.05
CA ALA A 423 -18.64 15.64 49.03
C ALA A 423 -20.04 15.30 49.56
N TYR A 424 -20.96 14.91 48.66
CA TYR A 424 -22.30 14.48 49.02
C TYR A 424 -22.30 13.24 49.92
N TYR A 425 -21.64 12.14 49.52
CA TYR A 425 -21.64 10.89 50.31
C TYR A 425 -20.95 11.05 51.66
N THR A 426 -19.84 11.78 51.68
CA THR A 426 -19.12 12.05 52.93
C THR A 426 -19.98 12.85 53.91
N THR A 427 -20.70 13.85 53.41
CA THR A 427 -21.64 14.63 54.23
C THR A 427 -22.78 13.77 54.76
N LEU A 428 -23.28 12.80 53.97
CA LEU A 428 -24.31 11.87 54.44
C LEU A 428 -23.82 10.91 55.53
N GLU A 429 -22.60 10.38 55.41
CA GLU A 429 -22.01 9.54 56.46
C GLU A 429 -21.83 10.33 57.76
N LEU A 430 -21.33 11.56 57.66
CA LEU A 430 -21.24 12.46 58.81
C LEU A 430 -22.61 12.78 59.39
N LEU A 431 -23.61 13.06 58.56
CA LEU A 431 -24.98 13.31 59.02
C LEU A 431 -25.53 12.09 59.76
N LYS A 432 -25.31 10.88 59.24
CA LYS A 432 -25.76 9.63 59.88
C LYS A 432 -25.12 9.46 61.26
N ALA A 433 -23.81 9.66 61.36
CA ALA A 433 -23.09 9.62 62.62
C ALA A 433 -23.56 10.73 63.59
N HIS A 434 -23.75 11.94 63.08
CA HIS A 434 -24.20 13.09 63.85
C HIS A 434 -25.60 12.87 64.42
N VAL A 435 -26.58 12.47 63.60
CA VAL A 435 -27.96 12.17 64.04
C VAL A 435 -27.97 11.04 65.08
N ALA A 436 -27.13 10.02 64.92
CA ALA A 436 -26.99 8.94 65.91
C ALA A 436 -26.38 9.43 67.24
N SER A 437 -25.54 10.47 67.21
CA SER A 437 -24.88 11.05 68.39
C SER A 437 -25.71 12.12 69.12
N LEU A 438 -26.86 12.53 68.57
CA LEU A 438 -27.70 13.55 69.19
C LEU A 438 -28.28 13.05 70.52
N SER A 439 -28.08 13.85 71.58
CA SER A 439 -28.67 13.57 72.88
C SER A 439 -30.19 13.77 72.85
N ASP A 440 -30.92 13.19 73.81
CA ASP A 440 -32.37 13.43 73.92
C ASP A 440 -32.69 14.92 74.20
N GLN A 441 -31.80 15.62 74.90
CA GLN A 441 -31.89 17.07 75.08
C GLN A 441 -31.81 17.81 73.74
N ASP A 442 -30.92 17.40 72.82
CA ASP A 442 -30.80 18.02 71.50
C ASP A 442 -32.04 17.72 70.64
N LYS A 443 -32.59 16.50 70.71
CA LYS A 443 -33.85 16.14 70.03
C LYS A 443 -35.03 16.97 70.54
N GLU A 444 -35.12 17.19 71.86
CA GLU A 444 -36.13 18.06 72.45
C GLU A 444 -35.94 19.53 72.03
N ARG A 445 -34.70 20.03 71.93
CA ARG A 445 -34.43 21.36 71.36
C ARG A 445 -34.90 21.48 69.91
N PHE A 446 -34.70 20.46 69.07
CA PHE A 446 -35.23 20.45 67.70
C PHE A 446 -36.76 20.46 67.67
N LYS A 447 -37.44 19.70 68.55
CA LYS A 447 -38.90 19.73 68.66
C LYS A 447 -39.42 21.08 69.15
N TYR A 448 -38.77 21.66 70.15
CA TYR A 448 -39.14 22.97 70.71
C TYR A 448 -38.95 24.07 69.67
N ARG A 449 -37.85 24.04 68.92
CA ARG A 449 -37.63 24.93 67.78
C ARG A 449 -38.74 24.82 66.72
N LYS A 450 -39.18 23.60 66.41
CA LYS A 450 -40.29 23.36 65.47
C LYS A 450 -41.56 24.06 65.97
N PHE A 451 -41.87 23.89 67.25
CA PHE A 451 -42.99 24.55 67.90
C PHE A 451 -42.89 26.08 67.82
N LEU A 452 -41.74 26.67 68.14
CA LEU A 452 -41.54 28.14 68.07
C LEU A 452 -41.72 28.67 66.64
N ASN A 453 -41.17 27.98 65.64
CA ASN A 453 -41.37 28.34 64.24
C ASN A 453 -42.84 28.24 63.80
N GLU A 454 -43.55 27.19 64.20
CA GLU A 454 -44.98 27.04 63.91
C GLU A 454 -45.81 28.14 64.59
N ARG A 455 -45.45 28.55 65.82
CA ARG A 455 -46.12 29.64 66.52
C ARG A 455 -45.84 31.00 65.85
N LEU A 456 -44.61 31.28 65.43
CA LEU A 456 -44.28 32.49 64.67
C LEU A 456 -45.11 32.61 63.39
N VAL A 457 -45.27 31.52 62.63
CA VAL A 457 -46.12 31.51 61.43
C VAL A 457 -47.59 31.79 61.76
N LYS A 458 -48.10 31.26 62.88
CA LYS A 458 -49.47 31.53 63.34
C LYS A 458 -49.64 32.98 63.78
N ILE A 459 -48.69 33.52 64.56
CA ILE A 459 -48.68 34.93 64.98
C ILE A 459 -48.67 35.85 63.76
N GLY A 460 -47.83 35.58 62.77
CA GLY A 460 -47.81 36.38 61.54
C GLY A 460 -49.16 36.41 60.82
N LYS A 461 -49.87 35.27 60.78
CA LYS A 461 -51.23 35.19 60.22
C LYS A 461 -52.27 35.89 61.09
N GLU A 462 -52.16 35.78 62.41
CA GLU A 462 -53.03 36.45 63.39
C GLU A 462 -52.88 37.98 63.28
N ILE A 463 -51.64 38.48 63.16
CA ILE A 463 -51.35 39.90 62.93
C ILE A 463 -51.96 40.36 61.59
N GLN A 464 -51.74 39.63 60.49
CA GLN A 464 -52.33 39.97 59.18
C GLN A 464 -53.86 40.01 59.21
N LEU A 465 -54.50 39.08 59.94
CA LEU A 465 -55.95 39.06 60.09
C LEU A 465 -56.45 40.27 60.89
N LEU A 466 -55.77 40.62 61.98
CA LEU A 466 -56.10 41.78 62.81
C LEU A 466 -55.86 43.10 62.05
N GLU A 467 -54.82 43.18 61.23
CA GLU A 467 -54.58 44.31 60.32
C GLU A 467 -55.73 44.50 59.32
N GLY A 468 -56.25 43.40 58.74
CA GLY A 468 -57.42 43.42 57.87
C GLY A 468 -58.70 43.88 58.61
N GLN A 469 -58.94 43.37 59.81
CA GLN A 469 -60.10 43.75 60.63
C GLN A 469 -60.02 45.21 61.12
N GLN A 470 -58.81 45.71 61.41
CA GLN A 470 -58.57 47.10 61.80
C GLN A 470 -58.86 48.07 60.63
N GLN A 471 -58.60 47.66 59.39
CA GLN A 471 -58.95 48.43 58.19
C GLN A 471 -60.48 48.48 57.95
N GLU A 472 -61.22 47.40 58.27
CA GLU A 472 -62.69 47.35 58.12
C GLU A 472 -63.46 48.09 59.24
N LEU A 473 -62.96 48.07 60.48
CA LEU A 473 -63.63 48.61 61.68
C LEU A 473 -63.17 50.03 62.08
N ALA A 474 -62.52 50.76 61.17
CA ALA A 474 -61.84 52.04 61.43
C ALA A 474 -62.73 53.21 61.95
N ARG A 475 -64.05 53.02 62.10
CA ARG A 475 -64.99 54.06 62.55
C ARG A 475 -65.38 53.96 64.04
N GLU A 476 -64.95 52.91 64.76
CA GLU A 476 -65.19 52.75 66.20
C GLU A 476 -63.87 52.84 67.02
N PRO A 477 -63.62 53.96 67.73
CA PRO A 477 -62.32 54.22 68.37
C PRO A 477 -61.99 53.27 69.53
N VAL A 478 -63.00 52.72 70.23
CA VAL A 478 -62.79 51.78 71.34
C VAL A 478 -62.31 50.42 70.80
N THR A 479 -62.92 49.94 69.71
CA THR A 479 -62.60 48.66 69.06
C THR A 479 -61.24 48.70 68.37
N ALA A 480 -60.90 49.83 67.74
CA ALA A 480 -59.58 50.05 67.11
C ALA A 480 -58.42 50.05 68.11
N ASN A 481 -58.59 50.63 69.30
CA ASN A 481 -57.58 50.61 70.36
C ASN A 481 -57.37 49.20 70.93
N LEU A 482 -58.44 48.41 71.06
CA LEU A 482 -58.36 47.03 71.53
C LEU A 482 -57.59 46.14 70.53
N LEU A 483 -57.89 46.27 69.23
CA LEU A 483 -57.18 45.58 68.15
C LEU A 483 -55.70 45.97 68.09
N SER A 484 -55.39 47.27 68.24
CA SER A 484 -54.01 47.77 68.28
C SER A 484 -53.23 47.22 69.49
N GLY A 485 -53.86 47.15 70.66
CA GLY A 485 -53.26 46.53 71.85
C GLY A 485 -52.99 45.03 71.68
N GLN A 486 -53.90 44.30 71.03
CA GLN A 486 -53.70 42.88 70.70
C GLN A 486 -52.56 42.68 69.68
N MET A 487 -52.50 43.50 68.64
CA MET A 487 -51.38 43.49 67.68
C MET A 487 -50.05 43.78 68.34
N GLN A 488 -49.97 44.78 69.23
CA GLN A 488 -48.74 45.08 69.98
C GLN A 488 -48.30 43.91 70.85
N SER A 489 -49.25 43.19 71.47
CA SER A 489 -48.96 41.99 72.25
C SER A 489 -48.42 40.86 71.37
N LEU A 490 -49.00 40.64 70.19
CA LEU A 490 -48.53 39.63 69.23
C LEU A 490 -47.17 39.99 68.63
N GLN A 491 -46.90 41.26 68.34
CA GLN A 491 -45.58 41.72 67.89
C GLN A 491 -44.51 41.58 68.99
N ALA A 492 -44.88 41.79 70.25
CA ALA A 492 -44.00 41.52 71.39
C ALA A 492 -43.71 40.02 71.54
N GLU A 493 -44.72 39.16 71.37
CA GLU A 493 -44.57 37.70 71.35
C GLU A 493 -43.68 37.26 70.17
N GLU A 494 -43.90 37.78 68.97
CA GLU A 494 -43.07 37.54 67.78
C GLU A 494 -41.60 37.88 68.03
N LYS A 495 -41.34 39.07 68.59
CA LYS A 495 -39.98 39.51 68.94
C LYS A 495 -39.33 38.60 69.98
N PHE A 496 -40.08 38.18 70.99
CA PHE A 496 -39.60 37.24 72.01
C PHE A 496 -39.26 35.88 71.40
N LEU A 497 -40.15 35.32 70.58
CA LEU A 497 -39.93 34.04 69.90
C LEU A 497 -38.72 34.08 68.95
N HIS A 498 -38.49 35.20 68.26
CA HIS A 498 -37.28 35.39 67.46
C HIS A 498 -36.00 35.40 68.31
N GLN A 499 -36.02 35.98 69.51
CA GLN A 499 -34.89 35.95 70.45
C GLN A 499 -34.64 34.53 70.98
N GLU A 500 -35.69 33.82 71.35
CA GLU A 500 -35.61 32.42 71.80
C GLU A 500 -35.06 31.50 70.71
N LEU A 501 -35.49 31.68 69.46
CA LEU A 501 -34.89 30.97 68.32
C LEU A 501 -33.40 31.27 68.18
N ALA A 502 -32.98 32.54 68.27
CA ALA A 502 -31.56 32.90 68.16
C ALA A 502 -30.69 32.28 69.27
N VAL A 503 -31.26 32.09 70.48
CA VAL A 503 -30.59 31.38 71.58
C VAL A 503 -30.51 29.87 71.28
N LEU A 504 -31.62 29.26 70.83
CA LEU A 504 -31.65 27.85 70.46
C LEU A 504 -30.68 27.52 69.33
N ASP A 505 -30.55 28.39 68.33
CA ASP A 505 -29.62 28.23 67.19
C ASP A 505 -28.18 28.12 67.67
N LYS A 506 -27.79 28.91 68.68
CA LYS A 506 -26.45 28.84 69.30
C LYS A 506 -26.25 27.58 70.14
N GLN A 507 -27.33 27.02 70.68
CA GLN A 507 -27.31 25.85 71.56
C GLN A 507 -27.48 24.52 70.82
N LEU A 508 -27.90 24.54 69.56
CA LEU A 508 -28.04 23.36 68.72
C LEU A 508 -26.68 22.96 68.16
N LYS A 509 -26.32 21.69 68.34
CA LYS A 509 -25.13 21.11 67.73
C LYS A 509 -25.41 20.87 66.25
N LEU A 510 -24.80 21.68 65.40
CA LEU A 510 -24.82 21.50 63.95
C LEU A 510 -23.69 20.57 63.49
N LEU A 511 -23.79 20.09 62.26
CA LEU A 511 -22.74 19.30 61.63
C LEU A 511 -21.48 20.16 61.44
N ALA A 512 -20.34 19.63 61.86
CA ALA A 512 -19.05 20.32 61.73
C ALA A 512 -18.59 20.35 60.27
N TYR A 513 -17.91 21.44 59.88
CA TYR A 513 -17.23 21.49 58.61
C TYR A 513 -16.06 20.50 58.55
N HIS A 514 -15.85 19.93 57.38
CA HIS A 514 -14.64 19.20 57.08
C HIS A 514 -13.42 20.13 57.18
N THR A 515 -12.49 19.81 58.07
CA THR A 515 -11.22 20.52 58.22
C THR A 515 -10.08 19.68 57.62
N GLY A 516 -9.08 20.34 57.01
CA GLY A 516 -7.90 19.66 56.45
C GLY A 516 -7.95 19.31 54.96
N PHE A 517 -8.95 19.76 54.20
CA PHE A 517 -9.05 19.55 52.75
C PHE A 517 -8.94 20.86 51.97
N SER A 518 -8.48 20.80 50.70
CA SER A 518 -8.38 21.96 49.81
C SER A 518 -9.03 21.72 48.43
N GLY A 519 -9.11 22.74 47.58
CA GLY A 519 -9.60 22.60 46.20
C GLY A 519 -11.12 22.43 46.03
N GLU A 520 -11.53 21.81 44.93
CA GLU A 520 -12.96 21.67 44.54
C GLU A 520 -13.75 20.79 45.52
N TYR A 521 -13.14 19.72 46.05
CA TYR A 521 -13.77 18.86 47.06
C TYR A 521 -14.14 19.66 48.31
N ALA A 522 -13.22 20.47 48.85
CA ALA A 522 -13.48 21.30 50.04
C ALA A 522 -14.62 22.31 49.80
N ARG A 523 -14.69 22.89 48.59
CA ARG A 523 -15.77 23.80 48.19
C ARG A 523 -17.13 23.11 48.20
N TYR A 524 -17.26 21.95 47.56
CA TYR A 524 -18.53 21.22 47.51
C TYR A 524 -18.90 20.57 48.84
N SER A 525 -17.90 20.14 49.61
CA SER A 525 -18.09 19.63 50.97
C SER A 525 -18.71 20.69 51.87
N ARG A 526 -18.20 21.93 51.83
CA ARG A 526 -18.81 23.06 52.54
C ARG A 526 -20.25 23.31 52.10
N HIS A 527 -20.50 23.32 50.78
CA HIS A 527 -21.86 23.47 50.23
C HIS A 527 -22.85 22.46 50.81
N PHE A 528 -22.50 21.17 50.83
CA PHE A 528 -23.40 20.14 51.35
C PHE A 528 -23.54 20.19 52.88
N VAL A 529 -22.48 20.52 53.63
CA VAL A 529 -22.57 20.72 55.08
C VAL A 529 -23.48 21.91 55.41
N ASP A 530 -23.34 23.03 54.69
CA ASP A 530 -24.22 24.20 54.84
C ASP A 530 -25.68 23.84 54.56
N PHE A 531 -25.93 23.13 53.46
CA PHE A 531 -27.27 22.67 53.09
C PHE A 531 -27.90 21.75 54.15
N VAL A 532 -27.13 20.80 54.68
CA VAL A 532 -27.57 19.89 55.73
C VAL A 532 -27.82 20.63 57.03
N ASN A 533 -26.93 21.54 57.42
CA ASN A 533 -27.11 22.38 58.61
C ASN A 533 -28.36 23.25 58.50
N GLN A 534 -28.61 23.84 57.33
CA GLN A 534 -29.85 24.58 57.09
C GLN A 534 -31.09 23.69 57.21
N SER A 535 -31.02 22.43 56.76
CA SER A 535 -32.11 21.46 56.93
C SER A 535 -32.34 21.09 58.41
N LEU A 536 -31.26 20.93 59.19
CA LEU A 536 -31.34 20.71 60.63
C LEU A 536 -31.95 21.92 61.36
N LEU A 537 -31.57 23.15 60.98
CA LEU A 537 -32.16 24.39 61.47
C LEU A 537 -33.65 24.54 61.07
N GLN A 538 -34.12 23.85 60.04
CA GLN A 538 -35.54 23.75 59.69
C GLN A 538 -36.28 22.65 60.48
N CYS A 539 -35.67 22.12 61.54
CA CYS A 539 -36.23 21.13 62.47
C CYS A 539 -36.47 19.75 61.86
N GLU A 540 -35.77 19.42 60.78
CA GLU A 540 -35.77 18.09 60.18
C GLU A 540 -34.49 17.37 60.62
N TYR A 541 -34.56 16.50 61.63
CA TYR A 541 -33.43 15.65 62.08
C TYR A 541 -33.58 14.18 61.62
N ASN A 542 -34.61 13.85 60.85
CA ASN A 542 -34.78 12.54 60.26
C ASN A 542 -33.78 12.36 59.11
N TYR A 543 -32.86 11.40 59.29
CA TYR A 543 -31.85 11.06 58.30
C TYR A 543 -32.43 10.82 56.91
N SER A 544 -33.55 10.09 56.79
CA SER A 544 -34.14 9.74 55.50
C SER A 544 -34.67 10.98 54.75
N THR A 545 -35.29 11.92 55.46
CA THR A 545 -35.81 13.15 54.86
C THR A 545 -34.68 14.07 54.40
N ILE A 546 -33.67 14.30 55.25
CA ILE A 546 -32.51 15.13 54.90
C ILE A 546 -31.74 14.49 53.74
N ARG A 547 -31.57 13.17 53.75
CA ARG A 547 -30.94 12.44 52.64
C ARG A 547 -31.68 12.68 51.33
N GLN A 548 -33.01 12.56 51.30
CA GLN A 548 -33.79 12.83 50.09
C GLN A 548 -33.60 14.27 49.58
N ARG A 549 -33.58 15.26 50.47
CA ARG A 549 -33.34 16.66 50.11
C ARG A 549 -31.91 16.87 49.57
N ALA A 550 -30.92 16.32 50.26
CA ALA A 550 -29.52 16.39 49.84
C ALA A 550 -29.28 15.68 48.49
N THR A 551 -29.99 14.57 48.21
CA THR A 551 -29.94 13.92 46.89
C THR A 551 -30.46 14.84 45.80
N ARG A 552 -31.59 15.54 46.04
CA ARG A 552 -32.14 16.51 45.08
C ARG A 552 -31.17 17.67 44.85
N GLU A 553 -30.57 18.18 45.92
CA GLU A 553 -29.55 19.24 45.84
C GLU A 553 -28.32 18.78 45.04
N LYS A 554 -27.84 17.55 45.26
CA LYS A 554 -26.75 16.95 44.47
C LYS A 554 -27.09 16.92 42.98
N GLU A 555 -28.28 16.47 42.61
CA GLU A 555 -28.70 16.45 41.20
C GLU A 555 -28.89 17.85 40.62
N GLN A 556 -29.38 18.82 41.38
CA GLN A 556 -29.48 20.22 40.95
C GLN A 556 -28.10 20.82 40.69
N LEU A 557 -27.15 20.63 41.62
CA LEU A 557 -25.77 21.08 41.49
C LEU A 557 -25.09 20.42 40.29
N ARG A 558 -25.27 19.10 40.11
CA ARG A 558 -24.78 18.36 38.95
C ARG A 558 -25.32 18.95 37.64
N ASN A 559 -26.63 19.15 37.54
CA ASN A 559 -27.27 19.72 36.35
C ASN A 559 -26.78 21.14 36.07
N HIS A 560 -26.59 21.95 37.11
CA HIS A 560 -26.03 23.30 36.99
C HIS A 560 -24.61 23.28 36.42
N LEU A 561 -23.72 22.46 37.01
CA LEU A 561 -22.34 22.32 36.56
C LEU A 561 -22.26 21.73 35.16
N GLN A 562 -23.12 20.76 34.83
CA GLN A 562 -23.19 20.18 33.49
C GLN A 562 -23.57 21.24 32.44
N LYS A 563 -24.49 22.16 32.77
CA LYS A 563 -24.86 23.28 31.91
C LYS A 563 -23.76 24.35 31.82
N GLU A 564 -23.10 24.67 32.93
CA GLU A 564 -22.00 25.64 32.98
C GLU A 564 -20.80 25.17 32.15
N TYR A 565 -20.32 23.95 32.39
CA TYR A 565 -19.26 23.35 31.59
C TYR A 565 -19.69 23.11 30.15
N GLY A 566 -20.97 22.83 29.88
CA GLY A 566 -21.50 22.80 28.51
C GLY A 566 -21.23 24.10 27.77
N LYS A 567 -21.59 25.25 28.35
CA LYS A 567 -21.32 26.58 27.75
C LYS A 567 -19.82 26.85 27.56
N LEU A 568 -18.99 26.49 28.54
CA LEU A 568 -17.54 26.65 28.45
C LEU A 568 -16.94 25.78 27.33
N LEU A 569 -17.41 24.54 27.21
CA LEU A 569 -16.98 23.62 26.16
C LEU A 569 -17.44 24.10 24.78
N ASP A 570 -18.66 24.62 24.65
CA ASP A 570 -19.14 25.17 23.37
C ASP A 570 -18.32 26.39 22.94
N LYS A 571 -17.97 27.28 23.88
CA LYS A 571 -17.07 28.41 23.61
C LYS A 571 -15.67 27.94 23.20
N ALA A 572 -15.13 26.93 23.89
CA ALA A 572 -13.83 26.34 23.56
C ALA A 572 -13.85 25.65 22.19
N ARG A 573 -14.93 24.93 21.85
CA ARG A 573 -15.16 24.31 20.54
C ARG A 573 -15.23 25.37 19.44
N ALA A 574 -15.98 26.45 19.64
CA ALA A 574 -16.06 27.55 18.68
C ALA A 574 -14.69 28.21 18.44
N SER A 575 -13.89 28.39 19.49
CA SER A 575 -12.51 28.87 19.37
C SER A 575 -11.64 27.89 18.56
N CYS A 576 -11.74 26.58 18.83
CA CYS A 576 -11.04 25.55 18.06
C CYS A 576 -11.43 25.60 16.58
N ARG A 577 -12.74 25.64 16.26
CA ARG A 577 -13.26 25.71 14.89
C ARG A 577 -12.74 26.94 14.15
N LYS A 578 -12.76 28.11 14.80
CA LYS A 578 -12.26 29.37 14.22
C LYS A 578 -10.77 29.29 13.87
N HIS A 579 -9.93 28.81 14.78
CA HIS A 579 -8.50 28.70 14.52
C HIS A 579 -8.20 27.65 13.46
N LEU A 580 -8.92 26.53 13.47
CA LEU A 580 -8.73 25.48 12.49
C LEU A 580 -9.10 25.95 11.08
N ALA A 581 -10.25 26.61 10.89
CA ALA A 581 -10.68 27.11 9.58
C ALA A 581 -9.64 28.03 8.91
N GLY A 582 -8.98 28.91 9.68
CA GLY A 582 -7.92 29.78 9.16
C GLY A 582 -6.63 29.05 8.78
N GLU A 583 -6.40 27.86 9.34
CA GLU A 583 -5.21 27.05 9.07
C GLU A 583 -5.42 26.04 7.94
N MET A 584 -6.66 25.59 7.70
CA MET A 584 -6.98 24.64 6.63
C MET A 584 -6.54 25.13 5.24
N GLY A 585 -6.74 26.42 4.94
CA GLY A 585 -6.30 27.00 3.66
C GLY A 585 -4.77 27.01 3.48
N LYS A 586 -4.01 27.23 4.55
CA LYS A 586 -2.54 27.16 4.51
C LYS A 586 -2.06 25.72 4.31
N LEU A 587 -2.71 24.78 4.99
CA LEU A 587 -2.41 23.36 4.87
C LEU A 587 -2.67 22.86 3.44
N GLN A 588 -3.77 23.27 2.84
CA GLN A 588 -4.10 22.97 1.45
C GLN A 588 -3.05 23.57 0.49
N GLY A 589 -2.71 24.86 0.63
CA GLY A 589 -1.70 25.49 -0.22
C GLY A 589 -0.31 24.82 -0.10
N ALA A 590 0.08 24.40 1.10
CA ALA A 590 1.32 23.66 1.32
C ALA A 590 1.33 22.29 0.62
N ILE A 591 0.20 21.58 0.64
CA ILE A 591 0.05 20.28 -0.05
C ILE A 591 0.10 20.46 -1.58
N GLN A 592 -0.56 21.48 -2.11
CA GLN A 592 -0.55 21.77 -3.54
C GLN A 592 0.86 22.17 -4.02
N GLY A 593 1.57 23.02 -3.28
CA GLY A 593 2.96 23.37 -3.58
C GLY A 593 3.89 22.15 -3.54
N LEU A 594 3.71 21.27 -2.56
CA LEU A 594 4.47 20.02 -2.49
C LEU A 594 4.14 19.07 -3.65
N ASN A 595 2.90 19.04 -4.10
CA ASN A 595 2.51 18.21 -5.25
C ASN A 595 3.23 18.69 -6.53
N GLN A 596 3.32 20.00 -6.74
CA GLN A 596 4.07 20.59 -7.86
C GLN A 596 5.56 20.27 -7.76
N GLU A 597 6.15 20.44 -6.58
CA GLU A 597 7.57 20.12 -6.35
C GLU A 597 7.83 18.61 -6.57
N THR A 598 6.90 17.73 -6.17
CA THR A 598 7.02 16.29 -6.41
C THR A 598 7.09 15.97 -7.90
N VAL A 599 6.28 16.64 -8.73
CA VAL A 599 6.32 16.47 -10.20
C VAL A 599 7.67 16.92 -10.77
N LEU A 600 8.16 18.10 -10.35
CA LEU A 600 9.47 18.60 -10.78
C LEU A 600 10.62 17.66 -10.38
N GLN A 601 10.58 17.10 -9.18
CA GLN A 601 11.58 16.12 -8.72
C GLN A 601 11.56 14.84 -9.57
N ILE A 602 10.39 14.39 -10.02
CA ILE A 602 10.28 13.23 -10.92
C ILE A 602 10.86 13.56 -12.30
N GLU A 603 10.56 14.73 -12.85
CA GLU A 603 11.12 15.18 -14.13
C GLU A 603 12.65 15.28 -14.07
N GLN A 604 13.20 15.91 -13.02
CA GLN A 604 14.65 16.00 -12.81
C GLN A 604 15.31 14.62 -12.67
N LEU A 605 14.65 13.67 -12.02
CA LEU A 605 15.14 12.30 -11.93
C LEU A 605 15.16 11.61 -13.30
N GLU A 606 14.16 11.86 -14.14
CA GLU A 606 14.08 11.30 -15.49
C GLU A 606 15.15 11.89 -16.41
N ASP A 607 15.40 13.18 -16.32
CA ASP A 607 16.45 13.89 -17.08
C ASP A 607 17.86 13.45 -16.68
N ALA A 608 18.05 12.97 -15.44
CA ALA A 608 19.33 12.44 -14.97
C ALA A 608 19.66 11.04 -15.53
N LEU A 609 18.72 10.36 -16.19
CA LEU A 609 18.99 9.05 -16.78
C LEU A 609 19.91 9.15 -18.00
N PRO A 610 20.81 8.15 -18.19
CA PRO A 610 21.60 8.08 -19.42
C PRO A 610 20.72 8.10 -20.67
N PRO A 611 21.18 8.69 -21.80
CA PRO A 611 20.46 8.63 -23.07
C PRO A 611 20.15 7.17 -23.48
N PRO A 612 19.04 6.88 -24.17
CA PRO A 612 18.65 5.52 -24.55
C PRO A 612 19.77 4.69 -25.20
N ALA A 613 20.61 5.32 -26.04
CA ALA A 613 21.72 4.66 -26.73
C ALA A 613 22.81 4.09 -25.79
N THR A 614 22.97 4.65 -24.58
CA THR A 614 23.97 4.20 -23.61
C THR A 614 23.37 3.34 -22.50
N ARG A 615 22.03 3.13 -22.48
CA ARG A 615 21.36 2.46 -21.35
C ARG A 615 21.68 0.97 -21.25
N PHE A 616 21.98 0.32 -22.38
CA PHE A 616 22.14 -1.13 -22.47
C PHE A 616 23.36 -1.54 -23.29
N GLN A 617 24.37 -0.67 -23.37
CA GLN A 617 25.49 -0.81 -24.29
C GLN A 617 26.21 -2.16 -24.12
N HIS A 618 26.46 -2.59 -22.88
CA HIS A 618 27.13 -3.88 -22.64
C HIS A 618 26.23 -5.07 -22.96
N TYR A 619 24.92 -4.94 -22.79
CA TYR A 619 23.99 -5.97 -23.24
C TYR A 619 23.98 -6.09 -24.76
N HIS A 620 23.97 -4.96 -25.48
CA HIS A 620 24.11 -4.96 -26.94
C HIS A 620 25.42 -5.61 -27.40
N GLN A 621 26.55 -5.20 -26.82
CA GLN A 621 27.85 -5.75 -27.16
C GLN A 621 27.92 -7.27 -26.89
N ALA A 622 27.36 -7.73 -25.76
CA ALA A 622 27.30 -9.14 -25.44
C ALA A 622 26.56 -9.96 -26.52
N PHE A 623 25.43 -9.46 -27.04
CA PHE A 623 24.66 -10.16 -28.06
C PHE A 623 25.21 -10.03 -29.48
N LEU A 624 26.11 -9.08 -29.74
CA LEU A 624 26.87 -9.02 -30.99
C LEU A 624 28.05 -10.00 -30.99
N GLU A 625 28.70 -10.18 -29.83
CA GLU A 625 29.86 -11.07 -29.69
C GLU A 625 29.49 -12.53 -29.41
N LEU A 626 28.44 -12.76 -28.61
CA LEU A 626 27.85 -14.07 -28.39
C LEU A 626 26.87 -14.30 -29.54
N ASP A 627 27.20 -15.21 -30.47
CA ASP A 627 26.29 -15.61 -31.54
C ASP A 627 24.87 -15.78 -30.97
N ALA A 628 23.88 -15.13 -31.58
CA ALA A 628 22.52 -14.97 -31.03
C ALA A 628 21.79 -16.30 -30.78
N VAL A 629 22.28 -17.40 -31.37
CA VAL A 629 21.72 -18.75 -31.23
C VAL A 629 22.60 -19.65 -30.33
N SER A 630 23.71 -19.12 -29.81
CA SER A 630 24.59 -19.85 -28.89
C SER A 630 23.90 -20.14 -27.55
N SER A 631 24.34 -21.22 -26.89
CA SER A 631 23.91 -21.53 -25.52
C SER A 631 24.20 -20.39 -24.55
N ASP A 632 25.29 -19.64 -24.77
CA ASP A 632 25.72 -18.56 -23.90
C ASP A 632 24.83 -17.32 -24.02
N ALA A 633 24.48 -16.92 -25.25
CA ALA A 633 23.53 -15.82 -25.48
C ALA A 633 22.14 -16.17 -24.90
N ARG A 634 21.72 -17.43 -25.03
CA ARG A 634 20.48 -17.94 -24.43
C ARG A 634 20.53 -17.91 -22.90
N SER A 635 21.60 -18.39 -22.28
CA SER A 635 21.77 -18.37 -20.83
C SER A 635 21.84 -16.95 -20.26
N LEU A 636 22.52 -16.02 -20.95
CA LEU A 636 22.53 -14.60 -20.57
C LEU A 636 21.13 -13.98 -20.66
N GLN A 637 20.39 -14.28 -21.72
CA GLN A 637 19.01 -13.81 -21.88
C GLN A 637 18.06 -14.37 -20.81
N GLU A 638 18.14 -15.67 -20.53
CA GLU A 638 17.34 -16.33 -19.51
C GLU A 638 17.64 -15.74 -18.12
N TRP A 639 18.91 -15.45 -17.82
CA TRP A 639 19.27 -14.69 -16.62
C TRP A 639 18.58 -13.34 -16.56
N VAL A 640 18.66 -12.53 -17.63
CA VAL A 640 17.99 -11.22 -17.68
C VAL A 640 16.48 -11.35 -17.51
N ASN A 641 15.84 -12.35 -18.12
CA ASN A 641 14.40 -12.62 -17.91
C ASN A 641 14.09 -12.98 -16.46
N ASN A 642 14.99 -13.74 -15.83
CA ASN A 642 14.88 -14.23 -14.45
C ASN A 642 15.27 -13.17 -13.41
N LEU A 643 15.74 -12.00 -13.81
CA LEU A 643 15.86 -10.81 -12.97
C LEU A 643 14.46 -10.21 -12.66
N THR A 644 13.48 -11.06 -12.33
CA THR A 644 12.05 -10.76 -12.07
C THR A 644 11.76 -9.66 -11.06
N HIS A 645 12.79 -9.17 -10.35
CA HIS A 645 12.72 -8.12 -9.35
C HIS A 645 13.18 -6.75 -9.85
N PHE A 646 13.74 -6.70 -11.05
CA PHE A 646 14.21 -5.46 -11.63
C PHE A 646 13.00 -4.76 -12.26
N LYS A 647 12.58 -3.64 -11.67
CA LYS A 647 11.42 -2.85 -12.11
C LYS A 647 11.61 -2.26 -13.51
N MET A 648 12.82 -2.33 -14.09
CA MET A 648 13.19 -1.71 -15.37
C MET A 648 13.58 -2.68 -16.51
N VAL A 649 13.34 -4.00 -16.41
CA VAL A 649 13.83 -4.97 -17.43
C VAL A 649 13.13 -4.87 -18.80
N GLY A 650 12.08 -4.06 -18.98
CA GLY A 650 11.48 -3.83 -20.31
C GLY A 650 12.29 -2.79 -21.08
N PRO A 651 13.23 -3.17 -21.98
CA PRO A 651 12.99 -3.93 -23.22
C PRO A 651 13.90 -5.16 -23.39
N LEU A 652 14.57 -5.60 -22.33
CA LEU A 652 15.55 -6.67 -22.39
C LEU A 652 14.96 -8.07 -22.26
N VAL A 653 13.70 -8.20 -21.81
CA VAL A 653 13.04 -9.50 -21.71
C VAL A 653 12.79 -10.07 -23.10
N TYR A 654 13.35 -11.23 -23.39
CA TYR A 654 13.09 -11.98 -24.62
C TYR A 654 13.19 -13.47 -24.34
N THR A 655 12.21 -14.23 -24.78
CA THR A 655 12.28 -15.69 -24.63
C THR A 655 12.53 -16.30 -25.99
N TYR A 656 13.52 -17.20 -26.08
CA TYR A 656 13.82 -17.95 -27.30
C TYR A 656 12.69 -18.95 -27.62
N PRO A 657 12.58 -19.42 -28.88
CA PRO A 657 11.73 -20.55 -29.22
C PRO A 657 12.24 -21.84 -28.59
N ASP A 658 11.32 -22.73 -28.19
CA ASP A 658 11.67 -24.04 -27.64
C ASP A 658 12.10 -24.98 -28.77
N THR A 659 13.40 -25.29 -28.81
CA THR A 659 14.01 -26.15 -29.83
C THR A 659 13.81 -27.64 -29.58
N GLY A 660 13.11 -28.01 -28.49
CA GLY A 660 12.98 -29.39 -28.00
C GLY A 660 11.61 -30.04 -28.18
N THR A 661 10.61 -29.31 -28.67
CA THR A 661 9.29 -29.86 -29.00
C THR A 661 9.23 -30.22 -30.47
N GLU A 662 9.09 -31.50 -30.80
CA GLU A 662 8.97 -32.06 -32.17
C GLU A 662 7.71 -31.61 -32.94
N SER A 663 7.05 -30.51 -32.55
CA SER A 663 5.86 -30.00 -33.22
C SER A 663 5.64 -28.52 -32.90
N GLY A 664 5.88 -27.64 -33.89
CA GLY A 664 4.89 -26.58 -34.13
C GLY A 664 5.24 -25.09 -34.06
N VAL A 665 6.50 -24.67 -33.92
CA VAL A 665 6.82 -23.23 -33.97
C VAL A 665 6.78 -22.72 -35.41
N ALA A 666 5.80 -21.88 -35.75
CA ALA A 666 5.77 -21.16 -37.02
C ALA A 666 6.57 -19.85 -36.86
N PHE A 667 7.73 -19.77 -37.51
CA PHE A 667 8.47 -18.51 -37.61
C PHE A 667 7.71 -17.52 -38.48
N VAL A 668 7.88 -16.22 -38.18
CA VAL A 668 7.33 -15.17 -39.02
C VAL A 668 8.18 -15.10 -40.30
N ASP A 669 7.69 -15.71 -41.37
CA ASP A 669 8.45 -15.80 -42.63
C ASP A 669 8.25 -14.59 -43.56
N THR A 670 7.17 -13.80 -43.36
CA THR A 670 6.81 -12.71 -44.26
C THR A 670 7.18 -11.34 -43.69
N PHE A 671 8.30 -10.79 -44.19
CA PHE A 671 8.73 -9.42 -43.94
C PHE A 671 8.42 -8.54 -45.16
N LEU A 672 7.63 -7.48 -44.94
CA LEU A 672 7.19 -6.54 -45.97
C LEU A 672 7.90 -5.18 -45.79
N ASP A 673 8.79 -4.79 -46.70
CA ASP A 673 9.51 -3.50 -46.66
C ASP A 673 8.95 -2.50 -47.67
N TYR A 674 7.65 -2.23 -47.55
CA TYR A 674 6.94 -1.19 -48.31
C TYR A 674 5.77 -0.65 -47.49
N ASP A 675 5.47 0.63 -47.71
CA ASP A 675 4.32 1.30 -47.11
C ASP A 675 3.02 0.86 -47.80
N SER A 676 1.99 0.53 -47.02
CA SER A 676 0.65 0.29 -47.57
C SER A 676 0.01 1.61 -48.03
N ASP A 677 -0.68 1.62 -49.16
CA ASP A 677 -1.46 2.78 -49.61
C ASP A 677 -2.74 2.91 -48.76
N GLU A 678 -2.87 4.04 -48.05
CA GLU A 678 -4.05 4.31 -47.22
C GLU A 678 -5.32 4.52 -48.06
N GLU A 679 -5.21 5.15 -49.24
CA GLU A 679 -6.34 5.43 -50.12
C GLU A 679 -6.92 4.13 -50.71
N GLU A 680 -6.03 3.26 -51.19
CA GLU A 680 -6.38 1.91 -51.64
C GLU A 680 -6.99 1.08 -50.49
N THR A 681 -6.40 1.14 -49.29
CA THR A 681 -6.90 0.41 -48.12
C THR A 681 -8.31 0.87 -47.73
N ILE A 682 -8.58 2.17 -47.71
CA ILE A 682 -9.90 2.70 -47.40
C ILE A 682 -10.92 2.32 -48.48
N SER A 683 -10.54 2.43 -49.76
CA SER A 683 -11.41 2.06 -50.88
C SER A 683 -11.80 0.58 -50.84
N THR A 684 -10.83 -0.31 -50.63
CA THR A 684 -11.08 -1.76 -50.55
C THR A 684 -11.91 -2.15 -49.32
N LEU A 685 -11.72 -1.49 -48.18
CA LEU A 685 -12.59 -1.67 -47.01
C LEU A 685 -14.02 -1.15 -47.26
N THR A 686 -14.15 -0.02 -47.96
CA THR A 686 -15.45 0.58 -48.30
C THR A 686 -16.27 -0.40 -49.15
N SER A 687 -15.66 -0.94 -50.22
CA SER A 687 -16.28 -2.01 -51.02
C SER A 687 -16.65 -3.22 -50.15
N ALA A 688 -15.75 -3.67 -49.28
CA ALA A 688 -16.01 -4.83 -48.42
C ALA A 688 -17.19 -4.62 -47.46
N VAL A 689 -17.36 -3.41 -46.89
CA VAL A 689 -18.50 -3.08 -46.02
C VAL A 689 -19.80 -3.03 -46.82
N LEU A 690 -19.80 -2.42 -48.01
CA LEU A 690 -20.98 -2.38 -48.88
C LEU A 690 -21.43 -3.78 -49.31
N THR A 691 -20.47 -4.67 -49.63
CA THR A 691 -20.76 -6.07 -49.94
C THR A 691 -21.33 -6.84 -48.76
N ALA A 692 -20.80 -6.62 -47.57
CA ALA A 692 -21.36 -7.19 -46.35
C ALA A 692 -22.78 -6.70 -46.05
N ALA A 693 -23.08 -5.45 -46.44
CA ALA A 693 -24.39 -4.84 -46.28
C ALA A 693 -25.40 -5.27 -47.37
N GLY A 694 -24.98 -6.07 -48.36
CA GLY A 694 -25.84 -6.65 -49.40
C GLY A 694 -25.63 -6.14 -50.83
N GLY A 695 -24.52 -5.44 -51.14
CA GLY A 695 -24.21 -4.93 -52.49
C GLY A 695 -22.86 -5.39 -53.06
N GLU A 696 -22.83 -6.15 -54.15
CA GLU A 696 -21.59 -6.43 -54.88
C GLU A 696 -21.04 -5.15 -55.51
N TYR A 697 -19.99 -4.56 -54.90
CA TYR A 697 -19.48 -3.23 -55.26
C TYR A 697 -18.02 -3.33 -55.71
N ASP A 698 -17.80 -3.59 -56.99
CA ASP A 698 -16.47 -3.55 -57.58
C ASP A 698 -16.05 -2.11 -57.92
N ASN A 699 -14.77 -1.80 -57.71
CA ASN A 699 -14.16 -0.51 -58.02
C ASN A 699 -14.15 -0.27 -59.54
N PHE A 700 -15.24 0.28 -60.09
CA PHE A 700 -15.34 0.58 -61.51
C PHE A 700 -15.29 2.10 -61.76
N SER A 701 -14.17 2.56 -62.33
CA SER A 701 -13.94 3.94 -62.77
C SER A 701 -14.59 4.28 -64.13
N GLY A 702 -15.58 3.51 -64.58
CA GLY A 702 -16.22 3.68 -65.89
C GLY A 702 -17.67 4.13 -65.83
N ARG A 703 -18.01 5.24 -66.49
CA ARG A 703 -19.40 5.69 -66.72
C ARG A 703 -20.10 4.76 -67.72
N ASN A 704 -20.66 3.66 -67.24
CA ASN A 704 -21.59 2.83 -67.99
C ASN A 704 -22.98 2.91 -67.34
N ALA A 705 -24.02 3.22 -68.11
CA ALA A 705 -25.39 3.37 -67.61
C ALA A 705 -25.95 2.08 -66.97
N GLN A 706 -25.42 0.92 -67.37
CA GLN A 706 -25.76 -0.39 -66.83
C GLN A 706 -25.22 -0.59 -65.41
N LEU A 707 -24.03 -0.07 -65.11
CA LEU A 707 -23.38 -0.11 -63.80
C LEU A 707 -24.07 0.81 -62.77
N GLN A 708 -24.56 1.97 -63.19
CA GLN A 708 -25.34 2.85 -62.31
C GLN A 708 -26.70 2.24 -61.92
N ALA A 709 -27.31 1.44 -62.81
CA ALA A 709 -28.56 0.75 -62.51
C ALA A 709 -28.36 -0.34 -61.45
N GLU A 710 -27.28 -1.12 -61.55
CA GLU A 710 -26.91 -2.15 -60.58
C GLU A 710 -26.57 -1.54 -59.20
N GLN A 711 -25.81 -0.44 -59.16
CA GLN A 711 -25.51 0.28 -57.92
C GLN A 711 -26.77 0.85 -57.24
N LYS A 712 -27.70 1.40 -58.02
CA LYS A 712 -28.99 1.88 -57.52
C LYS A 712 -29.83 0.73 -56.98
N GLU A 713 -29.86 -0.41 -57.64
CA GLU A 713 -30.62 -1.58 -57.17
C GLU A 713 -30.07 -2.13 -55.84
N GLN A 714 -28.75 -2.17 -55.67
CA GLN A 714 -28.12 -2.61 -54.42
C GLN A 714 -28.37 -1.64 -53.26
N ILE A 715 -28.31 -0.33 -53.50
CA ILE A 715 -28.62 0.69 -52.51
C ILE A 715 -30.10 0.70 -52.15
N ALA A 716 -30.97 0.47 -53.13
CA ALA A 716 -32.39 0.27 -52.89
C ALA A 716 -32.65 -0.89 -51.93
N ARG A 717 -31.96 -2.02 -52.10
CA ARG A 717 -32.03 -3.16 -51.16
C ARG A 717 -31.51 -2.79 -49.77
N LEU A 718 -30.39 -2.08 -49.68
CA LEU A 718 -29.82 -1.62 -48.42
C LEU A 718 -30.79 -0.71 -47.64
N CYS A 719 -31.46 0.20 -48.34
CA CYS A 719 -32.38 1.18 -47.76
C CYS A 719 -33.84 0.71 -47.70
N GLY A 720 -34.18 -0.45 -48.29
CA GLY A 720 -35.55 -0.96 -48.34
C GLY A 720 -36.49 -0.12 -49.21
N ILE A 721 -35.97 0.50 -50.27
CA ILE A 721 -36.71 1.35 -51.22
C ILE A 721 -36.63 0.76 -52.64
N ASP A 722 -37.45 1.24 -53.59
CA ASP A 722 -37.36 0.81 -54.99
C ASP A 722 -36.09 1.36 -55.66
N GLY A 723 -35.45 0.58 -56.53
CA GLY A 723 -34.27 0.99 -57.31
C GLY A 723 -34.48 2.25 -58.14
N ARG A 724 -35.74 2.53 -58.53
CA ARG A 724 -36.12 3.75 -59.27
C ARG A 724 -36.17 5.01 -58.39
N ASP A 725 -36.30 4.84 -57.07
CA ASP A 725 -36.45 5.94 -56.10
C ASP A 725 -35.12 6.35 -55.43
N VAL A 726 -34.01 5.69 -55.81
CA VAL A 726 -32.67 6.02 -55.34
C VAL A 726 -32.18 7.32 -55.96
N THR A 727 -32.10 8.35 -55.14
CA THR A 727 -31.56 9.66 -55.53
C THR A 727 -30.03 9.66 -55.57
N GLU A 728 -29.44 10.54 -56.37
CA GLU A 728 -27.98 10.78 -56.35
C GLU A 728 -27.50 11.22 -54.96
N GLY A 729 -28.30 12.03 -54.25
CA GLY A 729 -28.00 12.42 -52.86
C GLY A 729 -27.96 11.27 -51.87
N LEU A 730 -28.77 10.21 -52.07
CA LEU A 730 -28.70 8.99 -51.26
C LEU A 730 -27.45 8.16 -51.57
N LEU A 731 -27.09 8.05 -52.85
CA LEU A 731 -25.84 7.41 -53.29
C LEU A 731 -24.63 8.07 -52.63
N ASP A 732 -24.52 9.39 -52.71
CA ASP A 732 -23.43 10.16 -52.10
C ASP A 732 -23.41 10.01 -50.57
N THR A 733 -24.59 9.98 -49.94
CA THR A 733 -24.71 9.78 -48.48
C THR A 733 -24.17 8.41 -48.04
N ILE A 734 -24.56 7.34 -48.74
CA ILE A 734 -24.12 5.97 -48.39
C ILE A 734 -22.63 5.81 -48.62
N MET A 735 -22.10 6.37 -49.72
CA MET A 735 -20.68 6.32 -50.01
C MET A 735 -19.85 7.09 -48.98
N ASP A 736 -20.23 8.33 -48.63
CA ASP A 736 -19.52 9.11 -47.61
C ASP A 736 -19.58 8.44 -46.23
N PHE A 737 -20.78 8.01 -45.81
CA PHE A 737 -20.95 7.34 -44.52
C PHE A 737 -20.14 6.04 -44.44
N THR A 738 -20.16 5.20 -45.49
CA THR A 738 -19.44 3.93 -45.51
C THR A 738 -17.93 4.14 -45.60
N GLN A 739 -17.48 5.18 -46.28
CA GLN A 739 -16.07 5.54 -46.33
C GLN A 739 -15.59 6.04 -44.96
N LYS A 740 -16.36 6.87 -44.26
CA LYS A 740 -16.08 7.29 -42.87
C LYS A 740 -16.05 6.10 -41.92
N LEU A 741 -16.95 5.14 -42.09
CA LEU A 741 -16.95 3.91 -41.31
C LEU A 741 -15.70 3.04 -41.61
N SER A 742 -15.25 3.02 -42.86
CA SER A 742 -14.01 2.33 -43.29
C SER A 742 -12.75 3.00 -42.75
N LEU A 743 -12.77 4.34 -42.61
CA LEU A 743 -11.74 5.08 -41.88
C LEU A 743 -11.69 4.63 -40.42
N SER A 744 -12.84 4.50 -39.74
CA SER A 744 -12.91 3.97 -38.37
C SER A 744 -12.34 2.55 -38.30
N LEU A 745 -12.73 1.66 -39.22
CA LEU A 745 -12.22 0.27 -39.29
C LEU A 745 -10.70 0.20 -39.45
N TYR A 746 -10.12 1.08 -40.28
CA TYR A 746 -8.68 1.14 -40.49
C TYR A 746 -7.93 1.83 -39.33
N LYS A 747 -8.62 2.70 -38.57
CA LYS A 747 -8.04 3.51 -37.48
C LYS A 747 -7.90 2.71 -36.18
N SER A 748 -9.00 2.22 -35.64
CA SER A 748 -9.04 1.33 -34.48
C SER A 748 -10.43 0.78 -34.20
N PHE A 749 -10.50 -0.32 -33.45
CA PHE A 749 -11.75 -0.86 -32.90
C PHE A 749 -11.48 -1.56 -31.57
N THR A 750 -12.51 -1.75 -30.75
CA THR A 750 -12.40 -2.44 -29.46
C THR A 750 -13.28 -3.67 -29.42
N VAL A 751 -12.75 -4.79 -28.93
CA VAL A 751 -13.53 -5.99 -28.60
C VAL A 751 -13.74 -6.08 -27.09
N MET A 752 -14.88 -6.63 -26.69
CA MET A 752 -15.25 -6.80 -25.29
C MET A 752 -15.51 -8.27 -24.98
N ASP A 753 -14.94 -8.78 -23.90
CA ASP A 753 -15.25 -10.12 -23.40
C ASP A 753 -16.73 -10.16 -22.93
N PRO A 754 -17.57 -11.06 -23.48
CA PRO A 754 -18.98 -11.18 -23.09
C PRO A 754 -19.19 -11.43 -21.58
N GLU A 755 -18.27 -12.14 -20.93
CA GLU A 755 -18.36 -12.54 -19.53
C GLU A 755 -17.72 -11.52 -18.60
N THR A 756 -16.45 -11.17 -18.84
CA THR A 756 -15.66 -10.34 -17.91
C THR A 756 -15.79 -8.84 -18.17
N LYS A 757 -16.37 -8.46 -19.31
CA LYS A 757 -16.40 -7.08 -19.83
C LYS A 757 -15.01 -6.46 -20.03
N ALA A 758 -13.95 -7.26 -20.01
CA ALA A 758 -12.61 -6.80 -20.33
C ALA A 758 -12.58 -6.26 -21.76
N ARG A 759 -11.97 -5.08 -21.94
CA ARG A 759 -11.87 -4.40 -23.24
C ARG A 759 -10.46 -4.57 -23.80
N GLN A 760 -10.37 -4.78 -25.11
CA GLN A 760 -9.11 -4.80 -25.84
C GLN A 760 -9.25 -4.02 -27.14
N GLU A 761 -8.41 -3.01 -27.29
CA GLU A 761 -8.29 -2.24 -28.52
C GLU A 761 -7.32 -2.89 -29.50
N PHE A 762 -7.64 -2.75 -30.79
CA PHE A 762 -6.84 -3.13 -31.94
C PHE A 762 -6.67 -1.92 -32.85
N ASP A 763 -5.50 -1.81 -33.48
CA ASP A 763 -5.14 -0.64 -34.28
C ASP A 763 -5.83 -0.66 -35.67
N GLY A 764 -6.76 -1.59 -35.93
CA GLY A 764 -7.62 -1.59 -37.12
C GLY A 764 -7.54 -2.86 -37.95
N ILE A 765 -8.24 -2.87 -39.09
CA ILE A 765 -8.20 -3.95 -40.07
C ILE A 765 -7.87 -3.41 -41.46
N ALA A 766 -7.36 -4.28 -42.32
CA ALA A 766 -7.24 -4.00 -43.75
C ALA A 766 -7.46 -5.25 -44.59
N LEU A 767 -7.91 -5.05 -45.84
CA LEU A 767 -7.98 -6.13 -46.81
C LEU A 767 -6.60 -6.26 -47.50
N ARG A 768 -5.98 -7.43 -47.41
CA ARG A 768 -4.68 -7.77 -48.01
C ARG A 768 -4.82 -9.04 -48.83
N GLY A 769 -4.58 -8.97 -50.14
CA GLY A 769 -4.70 -10.15 -51.02
C GLY A 769 -6.02 -10.91 -50.87
N HIS A 770 -7.14 -10.17 -50.78
CA HIS A 770 -8.51 -10.67 -50.53
C HIS A 770 -8.78 -11.25 -49.13
N ARG A 771 -7.88 -11.06 -48.15
CA ARG A 771 -8.06 -11.49 -46.76
C ARG A 771 -8.11 -10.32 -45.80
N LEU A 772 -9.06 -10.34 -44.86
CA LEU A 772 -9.14 -9.35 -43.78
C LEU A 772 -8.04 -9.64 -42.76
N THR A 773 -7.15 -8.68 -42.59
CA THR A 773 -5.97 -8.73 -41.72
C THR A 773 -6.12 -7.70 -40.61
N VAL A 774 -5.92 -8.10 -39.37
CA VAL A 774 -5.88 -7.18 -38.23
C VAL A 774 -4.51 -6.52 -38.16
N ILE A 775 -4.48 -5.20 -37.98
CA ILE A 775 -3.27 -4.38 -37.98
C ILE A 775 -2.92 -4.01 -36.54
N GLU A 776 -1.64 -4.10 -36.22
CA GLU A 776 -1.03 -3.57 -34.99
C GLU A 776 0.14 -2.66 -35.37
N ARG A 777 0.03 -1.36 -35.06
CA ARG A 777 1.03 -0.34 -35.35
C ARG A 777 1.93 -0.13 -34.15
N LYS A 778 3.25 -0.14 -34.33
CA LYS A 778 4.22 0.17 -33.27
C LYS A 778 5.30 1.12 -33.78
N SER A 779 5.44 2.24 -33.08
CA SER A 779 6.18 3.43 -33.50
C SER A 779 7.68 3.23 -33.58
N ASN A 780 8.21 2.16 -32.99
CA ASN A 780 9.62 1.79 -33.11
C ASN A 780 10.61 2.93 -32.74
N ASP A 781 10.14 3.99 -32.08
CA ASP A 781 10.83 5.28 -31.98
C ASP A 781 11.45 5.54 -30.60
N GLY A 782 11.37 4.57 -29.67
CA GLY A 782 11.72 4.82 -28.26
C GLY A 782 12.82 3.96 -27.63
N THR A 783 13.34 2.91 -28.27
CA THR A 783 14.22 1.94 -27.58
C THR A 783 15.66 1.84 -28.09
N GLY A 784 16.07 2.59 -29.12
CA GLY A 784 17.44 2.49 -29.66
C GLY A 784 17.65 1.29 -30.58
N ASP A 785 18.86 0.72 -30.59
CA ASP A 785 19.35 -0.31 -31.53
C ASP A 785 18.40 -1.51 -31.73
N GLY A 786 18.49 -2.15 -32.91
CA GLY A 786 17.55 -3.17 -33.41
C GLY A 786 17.28 -4.37 -32.47
N LEU A 787 18.18 -4.66 -31.53
CA LEU A 787 18.05 -5.74 -30.54
C LEU A 787 16.94 -5.47 -29.49
N LEU A 788 16.84 -4.25 -28.95
CA LEU A 788 15.82 -3.90 -27.95
C LEU A 788 14.44 -3.80 -28.59
N GLN A 789 14.42 -3.31 -29.82
CA GLN A 789 13.24 -3.27 -30.66
C GLN A 789 12.71 -4.67 -30.96
N ARG A 790 13.60 -5.61 -31.32
CA ARG A 790 13.25 -7.03 -31.50
C ARG A 790 12.57 -7.59 -30.26
N ASN A 791 13.18 -7.43 -29.09
CA ASN A 791 12.67 -7.98 -27.84
C ASN A 791 11.29 -7.39 -27.49
N PHE A 792 11.14 -6.07 -27.63
CA PHE A 792 9.86 -5.38 -27.44
C PHE A 792 8.77 -5.90 -28.39
N CYS A 793 9.06 -6.00 -29.68
CA CYS A 793 8.12 -6.46 -30.70
C CYS A 793 7.69 -7.91 -30.46
N GLN A 794 8.62 -8.83 -30.12
CA GLN A 794 8.26 -10.21 -29.81
C GLN A 794 7.35 -10.31 -28.57
N ASN A 795 7.60 -9.52 -27.53
CA ASN A 795 6.72 -9.49 -26.35
C ASN A 795 5.30 -9.01 -26.69
N LYS A 796 5.16 -8.05 -27.61
CA LYS A 796 3.84 -7.60 -28.09
C LYS A 796 3.13 -8.68 -28.90
N ILE A 797 3.85 -9.40 -29.75
CA ILE A 797 3.31 -10.57 -30.47
C ILE A 797 2.77 -11.60 -29.47
N ILE A 798 3.57 -11.98 -28.47
CA ILE A 798 3.18 -12.93 -27.42
C ILE A 798 1.97 -12.43 -26.62
N ALA A 799 1.94 -11.15 -26.22
CA ALA A 799 0.83 -10.61 -25.43
C ALA A 799 -0.50 -10.63 -26.20
N LYS A 800 -0.47 -10.28 -27.50
CA LYS A 800 -1.65 -10.34 -28.37
C LYS A 800 -2.09 -11.78 -28.62
N MET A 801 -1.15 -12.71 -28.76
CA MET A 801 -1.44 -14.14 -28.83
C MET A 801 -2.14 -14.66 -27.56
N GLN A 802 -1.59 -14.36 -26.38
CA GLN A 802 -2.17 -14.79 -25.10
C GLN A 802 -3.60 -14.26 -24.93
N PHE A 803 -3.87 -13.03 -25.37
CA PHE A 803 -5.22 -12.49 -25.38
C PHE A 803 -6.18 -13.34 -26.23
N LEU A 804 -5.79 -13.68 -27.46
CA LEU A 804 -6.58 -14.53 -28.35
C LEU A 804 -6.78 -15.95 -27.78
N GLN A 805 -5.76 -16.50 -27.12
CA GLN A 805 -5.77 -17.83 -26.48
C GLN A 805 -6.71 -17.97 -25.28
N LYS A 806 -7.05 -16.86 -24.59
CA LYS A 806 -8.08 -16.87 -23.54
C LYS A 806 -9.48 -17.21 -24.05
N ARG A 807 -9.59 -17.64 -25.32
CA ARG A 807 -10.80 -18.00 -26.04
C ARG A 807 -11.83 -16.88 -26.07
N ILE A 808 -11.39 -15.63 -25.87
CA ILE A 808 -12.27 -14.45 -25.93
C ILE A 808 -12.96 -14.39 -27.29
N MET A 809 -12.21 -14.64 -28.37
CA MET A 809 -12.81 -14.70 -29.70
C MET A 809 -13.83 -15.83 -29.82
N ARG A 810 -13.56 -17.02 -29.28
CA ARG A 810 -14.54 -18.11 -29.27
C ARG A 810 -15.80 -17.73 -28.49
N LYS A 811 -15.67 -17.08 -27.33
CA LYS A 811 -16.82 -16.56 -26.55
C LYS A 811 -17.65 -15.54 -27.34
N ILE A 812 -16.99 -14.64 -28.07
CA ILE A 812 -17.66 -13.65 -28.93
C ILE A 812 -18.37 -14.36 -30.10
N MET A 813 -17.68 -15.29 -30.76
CA MET A 813 -18.19 -16.05 -31.91
C MET A 813 -19.36 -16.98 -31.56
N ASP A 814 -19.33 -17.57 -30.37
CA ASP A 814 -20.37 -18.48 -29.86
C ASP A 814 -21.57 -17.72 -29.26
N HIS A 815 -21.45 -16.38 -29.10
CA HIS A 815 -22.55 -15.55 -28.64
C HIS A 815 -23.62 -15.41 -29.74
N PRO A 816 -24.93 -15.38 -29.42
CA PRO A 816 -26.00 -15.20 -30.42
C PRO A 816 -25.89 -13.90 -31.23
N THR A 817 -25.22 -12.89 -30.68
CA THR A 817 -24.97 -11.58 -31.31
C THR A 817 -23.50 -11.17 -31.16
N PRO A 818 -22.57 -11.72 -31.97
CA PRO A 818 -21.13 -11.44 -31.86
C PRO A 818 -20.79 -9.96 -32.00
N GLU A 819 -21.49 -9.24 -32.89
CA GLU A 819 -21.24 -7.83 -33.20
C GLU A 819 -21.60 -6.88 -32.05
N ALA A 820 -22.43 -7.32 -31.10
CA ALA A 820 -22.74 -6.55 -29.89
C ALA A 820 -21.50 -6.35 -29.00
N TRP A 821 -20.49 -7.21 -29.15
CA TRP A 821 -19.25 -7.19 -28.39
C TRP A 821 -18.10 -6.49 -29.12
N VAL A 822 -18.40 -5.87 -30.27
CA VAL A 822 -17.48 -5.04 -31.04
C VAL A 822 -17.91 -3.59 -30.94
N LEU A 823 -17.01 -2.76 -30.42
CA LEU A 823 -17.15 -1.31 -30.35
C LEU A 823 -16.35 -0.69 -31.49
N LEU A 824 -17.03 0.07 -32.33
CA LEU A 824 -16.48 0.77 -33.49
C LEU A 824 -16.98 2.21 -33.45
N ASP A 825 -16.09 3.16 -33.72
CA ASP A 825 -16.45 4.57 -33.81
C ASP A 825 -17.39 4.79 -35.00
N THR A 826 -18.61 5.22 -34.71
CA THR A 826 -19.68 5.35 -35.70
C THR A 826 -19.76 6.81 -36.14
N PRO A 827 -19.62 7.11 -37.44
CA PRO A 827 -19.67 8.48 -37.93
C PRO A 827 -21.00 9.17 -37.58
N GLU A 828 -20.92 10.47 -37.26
CA GLU A 828 -22.12 11.31 -37.12
C GLU A 828 -22.78 11.55 -38.48
N ARG A 829 -24.07 11.92 -38.44
CA ARG A 829 -24.79 12.33 -39.65
C ARG A 829 -24.40 13.74 -40.04
N GLU A 830 -24.07 13.92 -41.31
CA GLU A 830 -23.81 15.25 -41.85
C GLU A 830 -25.11 15.99 -42.19
N SER A 831 -25.05 17.31 -42.15
CA SER A 831 -26.21 18.17 -42.43
C SER A 831 -26.76 18.03 -43.86
N TRP A 832 -25.95 17.52 -44.79
CA TRP A 832 -26.31 17.33 -46.21
C TRP A 832 -26.81 15.92 -46.54
N TYR A 833 -26.77 14.98 -45.59
CA TYR A 833 -27.22 13.61 -45.84
C TYR A 833 -28.69 13.54 -46.26
N SER A 834 -28.97 12.67 -47.22
CA SER A 834 -30.31 12.46 -47.76
C SER A 834 -31.30 12.05 -46.66
N ARG A 835 -32.52 12.60 -46.71
CA ARG A 835 -33.62 12.17 -45.84
C ARG A 835 -34.02 10.71 -46.04
N GLN A 836 -33.66 10.12 -47.20
CA GLN A 836 -33.85 8.70 -47.49
C GLN A 836 -32.84 7.82 -46.73
N PHE A 837 -31.77 8.38 -46.16
CA PHE A 837 -30.86 7.65 -45.29
C PHE A 837 -31.47 7.54 -43.89
N THR A 838 -32.11 6.41 -43.61
CA THR A 838 -32.82 6.17 -42.34
C THR A 838 -31.90 5.62 -41.25
N PRO A 839 -32.28 5.71 -39.96
CA PRO A 839 -31.53 5.08 -38.87
C PRO A 839 -31.30 3.58 -39.08
N GLU A 840 -32.27 2.88 -39.69
CA GLU A 840 -32.15 1.45 -40.01
C GLU A 840 -31.09 1.19 -41.09
N SER A 841 -31.01 2.06 -42.11
CA SER A 841 -29.96 1.98 -43.15
C SER A 841 -28.57 2.22 -42.54
N GLN A 842 -28.48 3.16 -41.60
CA GLN A 842 -27.27 3.44 -40.85
C GLN A 842 -26.85 2.24 -39.98
N GLU A 843 -27.79 1.65 -39.24
CA GLU A 843 -27.54 0.48 -38.40
C GLU A 843 -27.09 -0.73 -39.22
N ARG A 844 -27.66 -0.96 -40.41
CA ARG A 844 -27.22 -2.02 -41.34
C ARG A 844 -25.75 -1.84 -41.76
N LEU A 845 -25.34 -0.63 -42.12
CA LEU A 845 -23.95 -0.35 -42.49
C LEU A 845 -22.98 -0.54 -41.31
N VAL A 846 -23.37 -0.07 -40.12
CA VAL A 846 -22.59 -0.27 -38.89
C VAL A 846 -22.45 -1.76 -38.56
N GLN A 847 -23.53 -2.51 -38.67
CA GLN A 847 -23.53 -3.96 -38.45
C GLN A 847 -22.64 -4.68 -39.47
N ALA A 848 -22.72 -4.30 -40.75
CA ALA A 848 -21.87 -4.83 -41.81
C ALA A 848 -20.38 -4.62 -41.53
N ALA A 849 -19.99 -3.42 -41.06
CA ALA A 849 -18.63 -3.12 -40.64
C ALA A 849 -18.18 -3.96 -39.43
N LYS A 850 -19.04 -4.13 -38.43
CA LYS A 850 -18.75 -5.01 -37.29
C LYS A 850 -18.60 -6.47 -37.73
N THR A 851 -19.40 -6.94 -38.69
CA THR A 851 -19.25 -8.27 -39.27
C THR A 851 -17.90 -8.44 -39.98
N ARG A 852 -17.35 -7.40 -40.64
CA ARG A 852 -15.98 -7.46 -41.20
C ARG A 852 -14.93 -7.69 -40.10
N ILE A 853 -15.06 -7.03 -38.95
CA ILE A 853 -14.17 -7.27 -37.80
C ILE A 853 -14.27 -8.72 -37.34
N ILE A 854 -15.49 -9.24 -37.19
CA ILE A 854 -15.75 -10.63 -36.83
C ILE A 854 -15.11 -11.61 -37.84
N GLU A 855 -15.19 -11.34 -39.13
CA GLU A 855 -14.56 -12.15 -40.17
C GLU A 855 -13.03 -12.10 -40.16
N ALA A 856 -12.43 -10.94 -39.88
CA ALA A 856 -10.98 -10.81 -39.71
C ALA A 856 -10.48 -11.76 -38.60
N PHE A 857 -11.25 -11.89 -37.52
CA PHE A 857 -10.94 -12.84 -36.43
C PHE A 857 -11.30 -14.30 -36.72
N LYS A 858 -12.03 -14.64 -37.78
CA LYS A 858 -12.22 -16.04 -38.19
C LYS A 858 -10.97 -16.60 -38.89
N ALA A 859 -10.27 -15.75 -39.66
CA ALA A 859 -9.03 -16.11 -40.35
C ALA A 859 -7.78 -15.95 -39.46
N ILE A 860 -7.82 -15.01 -38.52
CA ILE A 860 -6.74 -14.66 -37.57
C ILE A 860 -5.39 -14.42 -38.28
N THR A 861 -5.41 -13.53 -39.27
CA THR A 861 -4.19 -12.97 -39.88
C THR A 861 -3.83 -11.67 -39.16
N LEU A 862 -2.60 -11.57 -38.65
CA LEU A 862 -2.08 -10.38 -37.94
C LEU A 862 -0.95 -9.73 -38.73
N GLU A 863 -0.99 -8.41 -38.88
CA GLU A 863 0.11 -7.61 -39.46
C GLU A 863 0.63 -6.60 -38.43
N PHE A 864 1.88 -6.77 -38.01
CA PHE A 864 2.59 -5.80 -37.18
C PHE A 864 3.29 -4.77 -38.06
N THR A 865 2.79 -3.54 -38.08
CA THR A 865 3.40 -2.40 -38.78
C THR A 865 4.36 -1.67 -37.87
N LEU A 866 5.63 -1.67 -38.26
CA LEU A 866 6.78 -1.17 -37.53
C LEU A 866 7.42 -0.01 -38.29
N ASN A 867 7.92 1.02 -37.61
CA ASN A 867 8.72 2.04 -38.31
C ASN A 867 10.09 1.47 -38.71
N ARG A 868 10.52 1.75 -39.93
CA ARG A 868 11.83 1.36 -40.42
C ARG A 868 12.92 2.19 -39.73
N GLY A 869 13.79 1.51 -38.98
CA GLY A 869 14.95 2.15 -38.35
C GLY A 869 16.02 2.58 -39.37
N LYS A 870 16.84 3.57 -39.00
CA LYS A 870 17.92 4.11 -39.87
C LYS A 870 18.98 3.06 -40.24
N GLY A 871 19.20 2.04 -39.39
CA GLY A 871 20.14 0.93 -39.61
C GLY A 871 19.49 -0.40 -40.02
N PHE A 872 18.29 -0.36 -40.62
CA PHE A 872 17.56 -1.58 -40.98
C PHE A 872 18.32 -2.46 -42.00
N ALA A 873 18.62 -3.69 -41.60
CA ALA A 873 19.07 -4.79 -42.47
C ALA A 873 18.16 -5.99 -42.25
N ARG A 874 17.64 -6.59 -43.31
CA ARG A 874 16.59 -7.64 -43.23
C ARG A 874 17.11 -8.90 -42.53
N GLU A 875 18.39 -9.20 -42.69
CA GLU A 875 19.06 -10.35 -42.09
C GLU A 875 19.01 -10.29 -40.56
N ASN A 876 19.04 -9.07 -39.99
CA ASN A 876 18.97 -8.83 -38.55
C ASN A 876 17.59 -9.09 -37.92
N TYR A 877 16.60 -9.55 -38.71
CA TYR A 877 15.24 -9.83 -38.23
C TYR A 877 14.74 -11.24 -38.57
N THR A 878 15.48 -12.00 -39.39
CA THR A 878 15.09 -13.34 -39.83
C THR A 878 15.20 -14.35 -38.68
N GLY A 879 14.17 -15.17 -38.44
CA GLY A 879 14.13 -16.17 -37.36
C GLY A 879 13.95 -15.61 -35.94
N LEU A 880 13.76 -14.30 -35.80
CA LEU A 880 13.68 -13.64 -34.48
C LEU A 880 12.26 -13.52 -33.93
N PHE A 881 11.29 -13.45 -34.84
CA PHE A 881 9.88 -13.41 -34.49
C PHE A 881 9.24 -14.75 -34.78
N PHE A 882 8.49 -15.23 -33.80
CA PHE A 882 7.91 -16.56 -33.88
C PHE A 882 6.61 -16.63 -33.13
N ASN A 883 5.76 -17.53 -33.60
CA ASN A 883 4.52 -17.90 -32.97
C ASN A 883 4.70 -19.26 -32.28
N ARG A 884 4.49 -19.28 -30.96
CA ARG A 884 4.60 -20.50 -30.12
C ARG A 884 3.47 -21.51 -30.35
N GLU A 885 2.33 -21.09 -30.91
CA GLU A 885 1.06 -21.81 -30.77
C GLU A 885 0.27 -21.79 -32.09
N HIS A 886 -0.28 -22.93 -32.51
CA HIS A 886 -0.87 -23.14 -33.85
C HIS A 886 -2.15 -22.35 -34.17
N ASP A 887 -2.70 -21.58 -33.23
CA ASP A 887 -4.00 -20.88 -33.41
C ASP A 887 -3.90 -19.59 -34.25
N LEU A 888 -2.71 -18.96 -34.39
CA LEU A 888 -2.51 -17.91 -35.39
C LEU A 888 -2.11 -18.55 -36.71
N ARG A 889 -2.92 -18.33 -37.75
CA ARG A 889 -2.65 -18.90 -39.08
C ARG A 889 -1.50 -18.20 -39.79
N GLU A 890 -1.45 -16.87 -39.72
CA GLU A 890 -0.45 -16.04 -40.43
C GLU A 890 -0.11 -14.78 -39.63
N VAL A 891 1.19 -14.52 -39.43
CA VAL A 891 1.72 -13.28 -38.84
C VAL A 891 2.66 -12.63 -39.83
N HIS A 892 2.47 -11.35 -40.09
CA HIS A 892 3.29 -10.54 -41.00
C HIS A 892 3.96 -9.40 -40.24
N ILE A 893 5.17 -9.03 -40.63
CA ILE A 893 5.85 -7.84 -40.12
C ILE A 893 6.09 -6.89 -41.29
N ARG A 894 5.52 -5.69 -41.20
CA ARG A 894 5.67 -4.62 -42.18
C ARG A 894 6.55 -3.52 -41.64
N PHE A 895 7.60 -3.16 -42.37
CA PHE A 895 8.43 -2.00 -42.07
C PHE A 895 7.98 -0.79 -42.91
N SER A 896 7.51 0.26 -42.24
CA SER A 896 7.03 1.50 -42.83
C SER A 896 8.15 2.55 -42.92
N ARG A 897 8.32 3.14 -44.11
CA ARG A 897 9.25 4.26 -44.32
C ARG A 897 8.60 5.61 -44.01
N GLN A 898 7.27 5.64 -43.98
CA GLN A 898 6.45 6.83 -43.68
C GLN A 898 6.02 6.93 -42.22
N GLN A 899 6.70 6.19 -41.33
CA GLN A 899 6.44 6.17 -39.89
C GLN A 899 5.03 5.70 -39.48
N LYS A 900 4.38 4.83 -40.28
CA LYS A 900 3.01 4.33 -40.05
C LYS A 900 2.89 3.33 -38.89
N GLY A 901 3.98 2.90 -38.29
CA GLY A 901 3.97 2.23 -37.00
C GLY A 901 3.63 3.18 -35.86
N ASN A 902 3.87 4.49 -35.99
CA ASN A 902 3.42 5.46 -35.00
C ASN A 902 1.92 5.73 -35.20
N GLU A 903 1.13 5.38 -34.18
CA GLU A 903 -0.32 5.45 -34.23
C GLU A 903 -0.82 6.87 -34.50
N GLN A 904 -0.26 7.89 -33.83
CA GLN A 904 -0.65 9.28 -34.04
C GLN A 904 -0.35 9.74 -35.47
N ILE A 905 0.81 9.37 -36.01
CA ILE A 905 1.18 9.69 -37.40
C ILE A 905 0.25 8.96 -38.38
N ALA A 906 -0.02 7.68 -38.15
CA ALA A 906 -0.93 6.91 -38.98
C ALA A 906 -2.36 7.49 -38.95
N HIS A 907 -2.89 7.82 -37.77
CA HIS A 907 -4.20 8.44 -37.60
C HIS A 907 -4.27 9.79 -38.30
N ALA A 908 -3.27 10.66 -38.11
CA ALA A 908 -3.23 11.97 -38.78
C ALA A 908 -3.24 11.84 -40.33
N ARG A 909 -2.59 10.81 -40.87
CA ARG A 909 -2.59 10.52 -42.31
C ARG A 909 -3.95 10.02 -42.78
N ILE A 910 -4.58 9.12 -42.02
CA ILE A 910 -5.94 8.61 -42.28
C ILE A 910 -6.95 9.78 -42.26
N GLU A 911 -6.85 10.68 -41.28
CA GLU A 911 -7.72 11.85 -41.12
C GLU A 911 -7.49 12.91 -42.21
N LYS A 912 -6.25 13.05 -42.70
CA LYS A 912 -5.96 13.93 -43.85
C LYS A 912 -6.70 13.47 -45.11
N LEU A 913 -6.88 12.16 -45.30
CA LEU A 913 -7.68 11.63 -46.42
C LEU A 913 -9.18 11.86 -46.20
N SER A 914 -9.64 11.87 -44.95
CA SER A 914 -11.02 12.25 -44.61
C SER A 914 -11.30 13.72 -44.96
N SER A 915 -10.48 14.65 -44.46
CA SER A 915 -10.64 16.10 -44.67
C SER A 915 -10.49 16.54 -46.12
N ALA A 916 -9.63 15.90 -46.91
CA ALA A 916 -9.48 16.16 -48.34
C ALA A 916 -10.71 15.73 -49.18
N ARG A 917 -11.57 14.86 -48.64
CA ARG A 917 -12.76 14.32 -49.34
C ARG A 917 -14.08 14.89 -48.84
N SER A 918 -14.14 15.32 -47.58
CA SER A 918 -15.28 16.10 -47.04
C SER A 918 -15.37 17.52 -47.62
N SER A 919 -14.36 17.95 -48.38
CA SER A 919 -14.30 19.24 -49.09
C SER A 919 -14.79 19.13 -50.54
N ARG A 920 -16.03 18.65 -50.75
CA ARG A 920 -16.81 19.04 -51.95
C ARG A 920 -17.53 20.36 -51.64
N PRO A 921 -17.17 21.47 -52.29
CA PRO A 921 -17.97 22.70 -52.24
C PRO A 921 -19.10 22.60 -53.26
N GLY A 922 -20.34 22.85 -52.82
CA GLY A 922 -21.46 23.31 -53.66
C GLY A 922 -22.03 22.32 -54.65
#